data_AF-A0A924RPI3-F1
#
_entry.id   AF-A0A924RPI3-F1
#
_cell.length_a   1.000
_cell.length_b   1.000
_cell.length_c   1.000
_cell.angle_alpha   90.00
_cell.angle_beta   90.00
_cell.angle_gamma   90.00
#
_symmetry.space_group_name_H-M   'P 1'
#
loop_
_entity.id
_entity.type
_entity.pdbx_description
1 polymer ?
#
loop_
_entity_poly.entity_id
_entity_poly.type
_entity_poly.pdbx_seq_one_letter_code
_entity_poly.pdbx_strand_id
1 'polypeptide(L)'
;MLNYEQSSAELKKALVPWKPTFTARVSNTSPEVSAQIQQLELYATKHFDWRSPKLPQDFPTPLELFGQLDGLSLESRLELFAVFFPKFPGEVEATWQMFKTLPYQSGYSRRSFRALNHPQTLEQAGNWLLNMWYHTRENPEDLERFAVWNAYLHNENLGYLLAATVSAGNTRMLELLKEIASGDHSIGAVGRYITRALLTCSNPDAWDFSEKFLLAAQRQEGLRQTILEAVDEAHPEAFRRMLRLIKSENLYRFSAVTRAAAVWLGLNVDVTDLKMIGRYLSQLLEFLDAPETRAAALEGANAEDVYLALWASAFRNALETIPLAAKLLEHSSEQHRYVAATLLLALQLPEADAHKAQILRDPDLRIAALAIGHGFQGLSTLENAFELLEELAERSPKESVKKPIVWDWTGNIETKQNIVNLLPYQLLERPLERLLPYLPTMTTYAREHSVGLMAERAKTQPLNTSLRECVLTLVGDIGAGVRQKAIEVCKTFTLEPSEIQELEGFLVRKAGDLRRAILTLLSHQDGPQALESAVRLTASRKTELRQAGLEVLLELKKRRLLPPEGRELARSLTLSSAGELLLQEQVLSEAEEATLEDGLGLFDPAKLAKLPELQARALAAGNISVKLLTALDELIHQHRETPIPV
;
A
#
# COMPACT_ATOMS: atom_id res chain seq x y z
N MET A 1 34.87 -18.40 -4.48
CA MET A 1 33.40 -18.24 -4.37
C MET A 1 32.71 -19.50 -4.85
N LEU A 2 31.73 -19.97 -4.08
CA LEU A 2 30.91 -21.13 -4.44
C LEU A 2 29.87 -20.74 -5.49
N ASN A 3 29.50 -21.66 -6.37
CA ASN A 3 28.35 -21.48 -7.24
C ASN A 3 27.04 -21.75 -6.48
N TYR A 4 25.90 -21.37 -7.07
CA TYR A 4 24.59 -21.51 -6.43
C TYR A 4 24.25 -22.95 -6.02
N GLU A 5 24.59 -23.95 -6.85
CA GLU A 5 24.30 -25.35 -6.54
C GLU A 5 25.12 -25.85 -5.34
N GLN A 6 26.41 -25.49 -5.28
CA GLN A 6 27.32 -25.81 -4.19
C GLN A 6 26.88 -25.15 -2.88
N SER A 7 26.58 -23.85 -2.90
CA SER A 7 26.14 -23.14 -1.70
C SER A 7 24.77 -23.64 -1.21
N SER A 8 23.83 -23.90 -2.12
CA SER A 8 22.51 -24.44 -1.77
C SER A 8 22.60 -25.84 -1.15
N ALA A 9 23.46 -26.71 -1.69
CA ALA A 9 23.66 -28.05 -1.16
C ALA A 9 24.22 -28.03 0.26
N GLU A 10 25.22 -27.18 0.53
CA GLU A 10 25.81 -27.04 1.87
C GLU A 10 24.83 -26.44 2.88
N LEU A 11 24.10 -25.38 2.50
CA LEU A 11 23.10 -24.76 3.37
C LEU A 11 21.96 -25.73 3.72
N LYS A 12 21.51 -26.56 2.78
CA LYS A 12 20.47 -27.58 3.04
C LYS A 12 20.91 -28.63 4.05
N LYS A 13 22.19 -29.00 4.09
CA LYS A 13 22.73 -29.97 5.07
C LYS A 13 22.68 -29.43 6.50
N ALA A 14 22.72 -28.11 6.66
CA ALA A 14 22.70 -27.46 7.97
C ALA A 14 21.29 -27.25 8.54
N LEU A 15 20.24 -27.52 7.74
CA LEU A 15 18.85 -27.34 8.18
C LEU A 15 18.41 -28.40 9.18
N VAL A 16 17.88 -27.96 10.31
CA VAL A 16 17.33 -28.81 11.38
C VAL A 16 15.91 -28.37 11.74
N PRO A 17 14.99 -29.31 12.08
CA PRO A 17 13.67 -28.96 12.57
C PRO A 17 13.75 -28.13 13.85
N TRP A 18 13.30 -26.88 13.80
CA TRP A 18 13.48 -25.91 14.88
C TRP A 18 12.47 -26.09 16.04
N LYS A 19 11.21 -26.42 15.72
CA LYS A 19 10.09 -26.44 16.68
C LYS A 19 10.33 -27.28 17.94
N PRO A 20 10.78 -28.56 17.85
CA PRO A 20 10.95 -29.39 19.04
C PRO A 20 11.95 -28.79 20.04
N THR A 21 13.07 -28.26 19.54
CA THR A 21 14.10 -27.66 20.40
C THR A 21 13.64 -26.31 20.96
N PHE A 22 12.88 -25.54 20.19
CA PHE A 22 12.29 -24.27 20.63
C PHE A 22 11.31 -24.48 21.79
N THR A 23 10.34 -25.39 21.64
CA THR A 23 9.37 -25.72 22.70
C THR A 23 10.07 -26.21 23.97
N ALA A 24 11.09 -27.05 23.85
CA ALA A 24 11.86 -27.51 25.00
C ALA A 24 12.57 -26.36 25.75
N ARG A 25 13.09 -25.35 25.03
CA ARG A 25 13.68 -24.16 25.66
C ARG A 25 12.63 -23.30 26.35
N VAL A 26 11.47 -23.09 25.72
CA VAL A 26 10.34 -22.34 26.33
C VAL A 26 9.90 -22.95 27.66
N SER A 27 9.81 -24.28 27.75
CA SER A 27 9.42 -24.99 28.98
C SER A 27 10.39 -24.79 30.16
N ASN A 28 11.62 -24.34 29.91
CA ASN A 28 12.62 -24.09 30.93
C ASN A 28 12.73 -22.61 31.33
N THR A 29 11.85 -21.75 30.82
CA THR A 29 11.88 -20.30 31.13
C THR A 29 11.00 -19.92 32.31
N SER A 30 11.32 -18.78 32.93
CA SER A 30 10.46 -18.15 33.95
C SER A 30 9.04 -17.87 33.42
N PRO A 31 7.99 -17.86 34.27
CA PRO A 31 6.61 -17.66 33.82
C PRO A 31 6.38 -16.34 33.05
N GLU A 32 7.05 -15.27 33.48
CA GLU A 32 7.01 -13.96 32.82
C GLU A 32 7.57 -14.04 31.39
N VAL A 33 8.76 -14.64 31.23
CA VAL A 33 9.41 -14.80 29.92
C VAL A 33 8.64 -15.76 29.03
N SER A 34 8.13 -16.86 29.58
CA SER A 34 7.32 -17.83 28.84
C SER A 34 6.07 -17.19 28.22
N ALA A 35 5.37 -16.33 28.97
CA ALA A 35 4.21 -15.59 28.48
C ALA A 35 4.59 -14.64 27.33
N GLN A 36 5.70 -13.90 27.48
CA GLN A 36 6.18 -13.00 26.42
C GLN A 36 6.58 -13.75 25.15
N ILE A 37 7.26 -14.91 25.27
CA ILE A 37 7.64 -15.74 24.12
C ILE A 37 6.41 -16.22 23.35
N GLN A 38 5.35 -16.65 24.04
CA GLN A 38 4.12 -17.11 23.39
C GLN A 38 3.47 -16.02 22.55
N GLN A 39 3.44 -14.77 23.04
CA GLN A 39 2.94 -13.64 22.27
C GLN A 39 3.80 -13.36 21.02
N LEU A 40 5.13 -13.37 21.18
CA LEU A 40 6.06 -13.16 20.07
C LEU A 40 5.96 -14.27 19.00
N GLU A 41 5.84 -15.52 19.41
CA GLU A 41 5.68 -16.66 18.50
C GLU A 41 4.37 -16.56 17.72
N LEU A 42 3.27 -16.20 18.39
CA LEU A 42 1.97 -16.03 17.76
C LEU A 42 1.99 -14.87 16.75
N TYR A 43 2.56 -13.73 17.15
CA TYR A 43 2.74 -12.59 16.25
C TYR A 43 3.62 -12.95 15.05
N ALA A 44 4.77 -13.60 15.27
CA ALA A 44 5.67 -14.00 14.20
C ALA A 44 5.04 -15.00 13.23
N THR A 45 4.26 -15.96 13.74
CA THR A 45 3.53 -16.92 12.90
C THR A 45 2.57 -16.20 11.97
N LYS A 46 1.80 -15.23 12.47
CA LYS A 46 0.93 -14.42 11.63
C LYS A 46 1.71 -13.51 10.67
N HIS A 47 2.80 -12.91 11.13
CA HIS A 47 3.61 -11.97 10.36
C HIS A 47 4.23 -12.64 9.13
N PHE A 48 4.73 -13.88 9.27
CA PHE A 48 5.40 -14.60 8.18
C PHE A 48 4.48 -15.56 7.40
N ASP A 49 3.29 -15.89 7.90
CA ASP A 49 2.30 -16.70 7.19
C ASP A 49 0.94 -16.00 7.15
N TRP A 50 0.64 -15.38 6.00
CA TRP A 50 -0.62 -14.67 5.80
C TRP A 50 -1.85 -15.58 5.93
N ARG A 51 -1.71 -16.89 5.73
CA ARG A 51 -2.78 -17.91 5.86
C ARG A 51 -3.08 -18.27 7.30
N SER A 52 -2.20 -17.92 8.23
CA SER A 52 -2.43 -18.18 9.66
C SER A 52 -3.66 -17.41 10.17
N PRO A 53 -4.38 -17.95 11.18
CA PRO A 53 -5.57 -17.31 11.74
C PRO A 53 -5.34 -15.84 12.10
N LYS A 54 -6.42 -15.04 12.10
CA LYS A 54 -6.33 -13.65 12.58
C LYS A 54 -5.89 -13.65 14.05
N LEU A 55 -5.06 -12.68 14.42
CA LEU A 55 -4.76 -12.42 15.82
C LEU A 55 -6.06 -12.08 16.56
N PRO A 56 -6.17 -12.42 17.86
CA PRO A 56 -7.27 -11.96 18.71
C PRO A 56 -7.47 -10.44 18.62
N GLN A 57 -8.70 -9.95 18.78
CA GLN A 57 -8.98 -8.50 18.71
C GLN A 57 -8.26 -7.69 19.80
N ASP A 58 -8.00 -8.32 20.95
CA ASP A 58 -7.30 -7.81 22.12
C ASP A 58 -5.79 -8.09 22.10
N PHE A 59 -5.25 -8.60 20.98
CA PHE A 59 -3.82 -8.85 20.85
C PHE A 59 -3.05 -7.53 20.85
N PRO A 60 -1.92 -7.42 21.59
CA PRO A 60 -1.16 -6.18 21.67
C PRO A 60 -0.70 -5.72 20.29
N THR A 61 -0.73 -4.40 20.06
CA THR A 61 -0.11 -3.80 18.88
C THR A 61 1.39 -4.12 18.85
N PRO A 62 2.05 -4.08 17.68
CA PRO A 62 3.50 -4.31 17.60
C PRO A 62 4.29 -3.42 18.57
N LEU A 63 3.89 -2.15 18.71
CA LEU A 63 4.52 -1.21 19.62
C LEU A 63 4.40 -1.63 21.08
N GLU A 64 3.20 -2.06 21.51
CA GLU A 64 2.97 -2.55 22.88
C GLU A 64 3.74 -3.85 23.14
N LEU A 65 3.71 -4.79 22.19
CA LEU A 65 4.38 -6.09 22.29
C LEU A 65 5.89 -5.92 22.46
N PHE A 66 6.52 -5.07 21.65
CA PHE A 66 7.96 -4.80 21.73
C PHE A 66 8.31 -3.89 22.91
N GLY A 67 7.40 -3.00 23.32
CA GLY A 67 7.51 -2.22 24.55
C GLY A 67 7.54 -3.09 25.81
N GLN A 68 6.68 -4.11 25.87
CA GLN A 68 6.68 -5.11 26.95
C GLN A 68 8.01 -5.87 27.01
N LEU A 69 8.55 -6.29 25.86
CA LEU A 69 9.88 -6.91 25.80
C LEU A 69 11.00 -5.97 26.28
N ASP A 70 11.01 -4.70 25.84
CA ASP A 70 12.03 -3.73 26.26
C ASP A 70 11.97 -3.48 27.79
N GLY A 71 10.76 -3.49 28.36
CA GLY A 71 10.49 -3.28 29.78
C GLY A 71 10.93 -4.42 30.71
N LEU A 72 11.25 -5.60 30.18
CA LEU A 72 11.79 -6.71 30.96
C LEU A 72 13.14 -6.37 31.60
N SER A 73 13.50 -7.07 32.68
CA SER A 73 14.85 -6.98 33.24
C SER A 73 15.91 -7.49 32.23
N LEU A 74 17.17 -7.07 32.37
CA LEU A 74 18.26 -7.58 31.53
C LEU A 74 18.37 -9.11 31.60
N GLU A 75 18.21 -9.69 32.79
CA GLU A 75 18.23 -11.15 32.99
C GLU A 75 17.09 -11.83 32.23
N SER A 76 15.87 -11.31 32.36
CA SER A 76 14.68 -11.81 31.66
C SER A 76 14.79 -11.66 30.13
N ARG A 77 15.37 -10.56 29.63
CA ARG A 77 15.63 -10.38 28.19
C ARG A 77 16.67 -11.36 27.67
N LEU A 78 17.76 -11.59 28.41
CA LEU A 78 18.77 -12.58 28.03
C LEU A 78 18.20 -14.00 28.05
N GLU A 79 17.37 -14.34 29.03
CA GLU A 79 16.63 -15.60 29.09
C GLU A 79 15.74 -15.77 27.84
N LEU A 80 14.97 -14.73 27.49
CA LEU A 80 14.12 -14.71 26.30
C LEU A 80 14.94 -14.88 25.01
N PHE A 81 15.99 -14.08 24.83
CA PHE A 81 16.84 -14.16 23.64
C PHE A 81 17.57 -15.49 23.53
N ALA A 82 17.91 -16.15 24.63
CA ALA A 82 18.49 -17.49 24.60
C ALA A 82 17.51 -18.56 24.06
N VAL A 83 16.20 -18.34 24.14
CA VAL A 83 15.21 -19.21 23.51
C VAL A 83 15.24 -19.08 21.98
N PHE A 84 15.29 -17.84 21.48
CA PHE A 84 15.30 -17.55 20.04
C PHE A 84 16.67 -17.79 19.40
N PHE A 85 17.75 -17.44 20.10
CA PHE A 85 19.14 -17.42 19.63
C PHE A 85 20.10 -18.01 20.68
N PRO A 86 20.08 -19.34 20.88
CA PRO A 86 20.79 -20.00 21.99
C PRO A 86 22.32 -19.86 21.95
N LYS A 87 22.91 -19.50 20.81
CA LYS A 87 24.37 -19.38 20.63
C LYS A 87 24.93 -17.97 20.87
N PHE A 88 24.09 -16.94 20.84
CA PHE A 88 24.54 -15.54 20.90
C PHE A 88 23.46 -14.59 21.48
N PRO A 89 22.84 -14.93 22.64
CA PRO A 89 21.78 -14.08 23.22
C PRO A 89 22.31 -12.70 23.66
N GLY A 90 23.58 -12.61 24.06
CA GLY A 90 24.21 -11.35 24.46
C GLY A 90 24.37 -10.38 23.30
N GLU A 91 24.76 -10.87 22.12
CA GLU A 91 24.86 -10.07 20.89
C GLU A 91 23.49 -9.62 20.41
N VAL A 92 22.44 -10.43 20.61
CA VAL A 92 21.05 -10.04 20.32
C VAL A 92 20.59 -8.92 21.24
N GLU A 93 20.87 -9.00 22.55
CA GLU A 93 20.61 -7.89 23.49
C GLU A 93 21.39 -6.63 23.10
N ALA A 94 22.67 -6.74 22.77
CA ALA A 94 23.47 -5.60 22.32
C ALA A 94 22.89 -4.96 21.04
N THR A 95 22.38 -5.78 20.12
CA THR A 95 21.74 -5.29 18.90
C THR A 95 20.39 -4.63 19.18
N TRP A 96 19.59 -5.23 20.08
CA TRP A 96 18.33 -4.65 20.53
C TRP A 96 18.55 -3.24 21.10
N GLN A 97 19.53 -3.08 22.01
CA GLN A 97 19.86 -1.77 22.57
C GLN A 97 20.41 -0.80 21.50
N MET A 98 21.16 -1.29 20.51
CA MET A 98 21.66 -0.48 19.42
C MET A 98 20.53 0.17 18.60
N PHE A 99 19.45 -0.57 18.29
CA PHE A 99 18.31 -0.05 17.52
C PHE A 99 17.68 1.21 18.11
N LYS A 100 17.77 1.40 19.44
CA LYS A 100 17.28 2.60 20.14
C LYS A 100 18.05 3.88 19.78
N THR A 101 19.19 3.74 19.12
CA THR A 101 20.10 4.81 18.69
C THR A 101 20.27 4.93 17.17
N LEU A 102 19.82 3.91 16.43
CA LEU A 102 19.87 3.90 14.96
C LEU A 102 18.79 4.80 14.36
N PRO A 103 18.91 5.14 13.06
CA PRO A 103 17.80 5.77 12.35
C PRO A 103 16.52 4.93 12.47
N TYR A 104 15.39 5.58 12.75
CA TYR A 104 14.13 4.87 13.06
C TYR A 104 13.31 4.51 11.81
N GLN A 105 13.73 4.98 10.63
CA GLN A 105 13.00 4.82 9.38
C GLN A 105 13.59 3.69 8.52
N SER A 106 12.74 3.00 7.78
CA SER A 106 13.11 1.91 6.87
C SER A 106 12.47 2.08 5.48
N GLY A 107 12.91 1.25 4.52
CA GLY A 107 12.38 1.26 3.15
C GLY A 107 12.99 2.34 2.24
N TYR A 108 12.34 2.61 1.10
CA TYR A 108 12.83 3.50 0.04
C TYR A 108 12.81 4.98 0.42
N SER A 109 11.89 5.37 1.31
CA SER A 109 11.69 6.78 1.71
C SER A 109 12.41 7.13 3.02
N ARG A 110 13.21 6.22 3.58
CA ARG A 110 13.90 6.44 4.86
C ARG A 110 14.89 7.59 4.77
N ARG A 111 15.13 8.20 5.92
CA ARG A 111 16.17 9.20 6.15
C ARG A 111 17.00 8.79 7.35
N SER A 112 18.17 9.41 7.48
CA SER A 112 19.09 9.20 8.61
C SER A 112 18.63 9.87 9.91
N PHE A 113 17.32 9.97 10.14
CA PHE A 113 16.73 10.62 11.30
C PHE A 113 16.70 9.69 12.50
N ARG A 114 17.00 10.22 13.69
CA ARG A 114 17.06 9.46 14.94
C ARG A 114 16.00 9.95 15.91
N ALA A 115 15.35 9.02 16.60
CA ALA A 115 14.37 9.31 17.65
C ALA A 115 14.81 8.56 18.91
N LEU A 116 15.77 9.12 19.62
CA LEU A 116 16.47 8.45 20.72
C LEU A 116 15.47 7.98 21.79
N ASN A 117 15.48 6.69 22.10
CA ASN A 117 14.57 6.06 23.06
C ASN A 117 13.07 6.22 22.76
N HIS A 118 12.71 6.62 21.53
CA HIS A 118 11.31 6.73 21.13
C HIS A 118 10.74 5.33 20.86
N PRO A 119 9.48 5.03 21.23
CA PRO A 119 8.88 3.71 21.01
C PRO A 119 8.97 3.20 19.56
N GLN A 120 8.94 4.08 18.56
CA GLN A 120 9.12 3.70 17.14
C GLN A 120 10.44 2.94 16.86
N THR A 121 11.48 3.17 17.66
CA THR A 121 12.75 2.42 17.52
C THR A 121 12.60 0.96 17.95
N LEU A 122 11.68 0.67 18.88
CA LEU A 122 11.39 -0.69 19.34
C LEU A 122 10.66 -1.50 18.28
N GLU A 123 9.82 -0.85 17.46
CA GLU A 123 9.16 -1.55 16.34
C GLU A 123 10.18 -2.08 15.34
N GLN A 124 11.23 -1.29 15.04
CA GLN A 124 12.32 -1.76 14.20
C GLN A 124 13.14 -2.87 14.87
N ALA A 125 13.45 -2.73 16.17
CA ALA A 125 14.17 -3.74 16.92
C ALA A 125 13.41 -5.08 16.93
N GLY A 126 12.10 -5.03 17.16
CA GLY A 126 11.21 -6.19 17.14
C GLY A 126 11.07 -6.83 15.77
N ASN A 127 10.84 -6.02 14.73
CA ASN A 127 10.81 -6.51 13.35
C ASN A 127 12.14 -7.15 12.95
N TRP A 128 13.27 -6.54 13.33
CA TRP A 128 14.60 -7.12 13.12
C TRP A 128 14.75 -8.46 13.85
N LEU A 129 14.40 -8.53 15.13
CA LEU A 129 14.51 -9.73 15.97
C LEU A 129 13.76 -10.91 15.34
N LEU A 130 12.50 -10.67 14.95
CA LEU A 130 11.65 -11.70 14.37
C LEU A 130 12.11 -12.11 12.97
N ASN A 131 12.56 -11.16 12.15
CA ASN A 131 13.14 -11.47 10.85
C ASN A 131 14.43 -12.28 10.99
N MET A 132 15.32 -11.90 11.90
CA MET A 132 16.54 -12.66 12.18
C MET A 132 16.20 -14.08 12.61
N TRP A 133 15.29 -14.24 13.57
CA TRP A 133 14.88 -15.56 14.04
C TRP A 133 14.27 -16.40 12.92
N TYR A 134 13.37 -15.84 12.12
CA TYR A 134 12.73 -16.56 11.02
C TYR A 134 13.76 -17.14 10.05
N HIS A 135 14.79 -16.36 9.71
CA HIS A 135 15.83 -16.77 8.76
C HIS A 135 16.90 -17.69 9.38
N THR A 136 17.10 -17.67 10.70
CA THR A 136 18.16 -18.46 11.37
C THR A 136 17.66 -19.66 12.16
N ARG A 137 16.35 -19.76 12.47
CA ARG A 137 15.80 -20.80 13.38
C ARG A 137 16.04 -22.23 12.90
N GLU A 138 16.06 -22.45 11.59
CA GLU A 138 16.32 -23.77 11.00
C GLU A 138 17.81 -24.06 10.82
N ASN A 139 18.67 -23.08 11.05
CA ASN A 139 20.11 -23.20 10.86
C ASN A 139 20.85 -22.61 12.07
N PRO A 140 20.87 -23.26 13.23
CA PRO A 140 21.40 -22.71 14.48
C PRO A 140 22.93 -22.70 14.51
N GLU A 141 23.57 -21.94 13.64
CA GLU A 141 25.03 -21.79 13.51
C GLU A 141 25.57 -20.69 14.43
N ASP A 142 26.89 -20.59 14.55
CA ASP A 142 27.52 -19.46 15.23
C ASP A 142 27.57 -18.20 14.34
N LEU A 143 27.88 -17.04 14.95
CA LEU A 143 27.91 -15.77 14.26
C LEU A 143 28.98 -15.69 13.16
N GLU A 144 30.14 -16.30 13.34
CA GLU A 144 31.21 -16.31 12.33
C GLU A 144 30.75 -17.05 11.07
N ARG A 145 30.10 -18.20 11.25
CA ARG A 145 29.54 -18.97 10.14
C ARG A 145 28.43 -18.21 9.43
N PHE A 146 27.56 -17.52 10.16
CA PHE A 146 26.59 -16.62 9.52
C PHE A 146 27.29 -15.50 8.74
N ALA A 147 28.29 -14.83 9.30
CA ALA A 147 29.02 -13.75 8.63
C ALA A 147 29.67 -14.23 7.32
N VAL A 148 30.27 -15.42 7.32
CA VAL A 148 30.92 -16.02 6.14
C VAL A 148 29.89 -16.42 5.08
N TRP A 149 28.76 -17.02 5.47
CA TRP A 149 27.80 -17.58 4.53
C TRP A 149 26.69 -16.63 4.12
N ASN A 150 26.61 -15.42 4.69
CA ASN A 150 25.48 -14.52 4.49
C ASN A 150 25.29 -14.08 3.04
N ALA A 151 26.36 -14.01 2.25
CA ALA A 151 26.28 -13.72 0.81
C ALA A 151 25.40 -14.73 0.04
N TYR A 152 25.21 -15.93 0.58
CA TYR A 152 24.37 -17.00 0.02
C TYR A 152 23.02 -17.15 0.74
N LEU A 153 22.87 -16.53 1.92
CA LEU A 153 21.61 -16.48 2.69
C LEU A 153 20.78 -15.24 2.35
N HIS A 154 21.41 -14.21 1.79
CA HIS A 154 20.79 -12.94 1.40
C HIS A 154 20.05 -12.21 2.54
N ASN A 155 20.52 -12.35 3.78
CA ASN A 155 19.93 -11.67 4.94
C ASN A 155 20.69 -10.39 5.28
N GLU A 156 20.24 -9.24 4.75
CA GLU A 156 20.88 -7.95 5.02
C GLU A 156 20.80 -7.54 6.51
N ASN A 157 19.80 -8.04 7.26
CA ASN A 157 19.59 -7.70 8.66
C ASN A 157 20.69 -8.22 9.59
N LEU A 158 21.48 -9.20 9.12
CA LEU A 158 22.66 -9.69 9.83
C LEU A 158 23.69 -8.57 10.05
N GLY A 159 23.73 -7.55 9.18
CA GLY A 159 24.67 -6.44 9.32
C GLY A 159 24.54 -5.69 10.65
N TYR A 160 23.32 -5.55 11.19
CA TYR A 160 23.09 -4.91 12.49
C TYR A 160 23.64 -5.75 13.66
N LEU A 161 23.45 -7.08 13.58
CA LEU A 161 23.98 -8.00 14.58
C LEU A 161 25.51 -7.94 14.64
N LEU A 162 26.14 -8.00 13.46
CA LEU A 162 27.59 -7.93 13.33
C LEU A 162 28.13 -6.57 13.77
N ALA A 163 27.40 -5.48 13.49
CA ALA A 163 27.74 -4.15 13.99
C ALA A 163 27.77 -4.15 15.53
N ALA A 164 26.75 -4.69 16.18
CA ALA A 164 26.68 -4.78 17.64
C ALA A 164 27.79 -5.64 18.25
N THR A 165 28.09 -6.78 17.62
CA THR A 165 29.21 -7.64 18.03
C THR A 165 30.55 -6.89 17.95
N VAL A 166 30.79 -6.11 16.90
CA VAL A 166 32.02 -5.29 16.76
C VAL A 166 32.03 -4.14 17.78
N SER A 167 30.90 -3.46 17.99
CA SER A 167 30.76 -2.41 19.01
C SER A 167 31.01 -2.92 20.42
N ALA A 168 30.69 -4.18 20.70
CA ALA A 168 30.97 -4.85 21.97
C ALA A 168 32.45 -5.27 22.13
N GLY A 169 33.32 -4.96 21.16
CA GLY A 169 34.76 -5.20 21.25
C GLY A 169 35.25 -6.53 20.64
N ASN A 170 34.42 -7.22 19.85
CA ASN A 170 34.85 -8.46 19.18
C ASN A 170 35.79 -8.16 18.01
N THR A 171 37.09 -8.21 18.28
CA THR A 171 38.15 -7.95 17.30
C THR A 171 38.22 -9.03 16.21
N ARG A 172 37.97 -10.30 16.54
CA ARG A 172 37.96 -11.38 15.55
C ARG A 172 36.88 -11.16 14.49
N MET A 173 35.69 -10.76 14.92
CA MET A 173 34.60 -10.44 13.99
C MET A 173 34.97 -9.28 13.08
N LEU A 174 35.57 -8.21 13.61
CA LEU A 174 36.02 -7.09 12.79
C LEU A 174 37.03 -7.54 11.71
N GLU A 175 38.04 -8.32 12.08
CA GLU A 175 39.02 -8.84 11.11
C GLU A 175 38.37 -9.75 10.08
N LEU A 176 37.44 -10.62 10.48
CA LEU A 176 36.68 -11.46 9.55
C LEU A 176 35.89 -10.63 8.53
N LEU A 177 35.23 -9.55 8.97
CA LEU A 177 34.52 -8.65 8.06
C LEU A 177 35.47 -7.96 7.07
N LYS A 178 36.67 -7.55 7.50
CA LYS A 178 37.71 -6.97 6.64
C LYS A 178 38.26 -7.99 5.64
N GLU A 179 38.51 -9.23 6.07
CA GLU A 179 38.93 -10.35 5.22
C GLU A 179 37.89 -10.61 4.11
N ILE A 180 36.60 -10.66 4.47
CA ILE A 180 35.51 -10.85 3.49
C ILE A 180 35.40 -9.64 2.56
N ALA A 181 35.43 -8.41 3.09
CA ALA A 181 35.35 -7.18 2.32
C ALA A 181 36.47 -7.06 1.28
N SER A 182 37.68 -7.50 1.63
CA SER A 182 38.87 -7.45 0.76
C SER A 182 38.89 -8.58 -0.28
N GLY A 183 37.99 -9.57 -0.14
CA GLY A 183 37.94 -10.76 -1.01
C GLY A 183 38.99 -11.82 -0.66
N ASP A 184 39.62 -11.72 0.51
CA ASP A 184 40.67 -12.62 0.98
C ASP A 184 40.09 -13.90 1.62
N HIS A 185 38.82 -13.88 2.00
CA HIS A 185 38.15 -15.05 2.56
C HIS A 185 37.73 -16.05 1.48
N SER A 186 38.03 -17.34 1.69
CA SER A 186 37.81 -18.41 0.68
C SER A 186 36.34 -18.65 0.30
N ILE A 187 35.43 -18.52 1.27
CA ILE A 187 33.97 -18.74 1.11
C ILE A 187 33.17 -17.43 1.02
N GLY A 188 33.36 -16.53 1.99
CA GLY A 188 32.61 -15.28 2.10
C GLY A 188 32.76 -14.37 0.89
N ALA A 189 31.73 -13.58 0.64
CA ALA A 189 31.69 -12.61 -0.46
C ALA A 189 31.09 -11.29 0.02
N VAL A 190 31.51 -10.19 -0.61
CA VAL A 190 31.08 -8.85 -0.25
C VAL A 190 29.57 -8.70 -0.51
N GLY A 191 28.85 -8.26 0.51
CA GLY A 191 27.44 -7.88 0.41
C GLY A 191 27.14 -6.66 1.29
N ARG A 192 25.94 -6.09 1.15
CA ARG A 192 25.50 -4.90 1.90
C ARG A 192 25.56 -5.07 3.42
N TYR A 193 25.40 -6.30 3.92
CA TYR A 193 25.54 -6.59 5.35
C TYR A 193 26.93 -6.27 5.91
N ILE A 194 28.00 -6.37 5.10
CA ILE A 194 29.37 -6.03 5.49
C ILE A 194 29.52 -4.53 5.62
N THR A 195 29.08 -3.76 4.61
CA THR A 195 29.17 -2.29 4.64
C THR A 195 28.32 -1.70 5.76
N ARG A 196 27.11 -2.26 5.98
CA ARG A 196 26.28 -1.95 7.15
C ARG A 196 27.01 -2.24 8.46
N ALA A 197 27.57 -3.43 8.63
CA ALA A 197 28.26 -3.81 9.87
C ALA A 197 29.42 -2.86 10.20
N LEU A 198 30.24 -2.51 9.20
CA LEU A 198 31.42 -1.66 9.37
C LEU A 198 31.07 -0.18 9.60
N LEU A 199 30.00 0.33 9.00
CA LEU A 199 29.60 1.73 9.13
C LEU A 199 28.70 2.01 10.33
N THR A 200 27.88 1.04 10.74
CA THR A 200 26.92 1.21 11.85
C THR A 200 27.56 0.96 13.22
N CYS A 201 28.65 0.17 13.31
CA CYS A 201 29.31 -0.09 14.58
C CYS A 201 30.00 1.15 15.16
N SER A 202 30.28 1.13 16.48
CA SER A 202 30.99 2.17 17.21
C SER A 202 32.49 1.88 17.29
N ASN A 203 33.12 1.52 16.17
CA ASN A 203 34.54 1.16 16.11
C ASN A 203 35.29 2.01 15.04
N PRO A 204 36.20 2.91 15.44
CA PRO A 204 36.97 3.74 14.51
C PRO A 204 37.79 2.97 13.46
N ASP A 205 38.35 1.80 13.79
CA ASP A 205 39.13 1.00 12.85
C ASP A 205 38.26 0.46 11.71
N ALA A 206 36.98 0.18 11.98
CA ALA A 206 36.00 -0.21 10.96
C ALA A 206 35.69 0.96 10.01
N TRP A 207 35.64 2.19 10.54
CA TRP A 207 35.39 3.39 9.73
C TRP A 207 36.61 3.74 8.87
N ASP A 208 37.82 3.68 9.44
CA ASP A 208 39.08 3.85 8.69
C ASP A 208 39.18 2.85 7.54
N PHE A 209 38.77 1.60 7.78
CA PHE A 209 38.69 0.59 6.72
C PHE A 209 37.63 0.96 5.66
N SER A 210 36.43 1.38 6.08
CA SER A 210 35.34 1.76 5.18
C SER A 210 35.70 2.92 4.26
N GLU A 211 36.44 3.91 4.75
CA GLU A 211 36.98 5.02 3.97
C GLU A 211 37.96 4.53 2.89
N LYS A 212 38.95 3.72 3.30
CA LYS A 212 39.90 3.09 2.36
C LYS A 212 39.19 2.22 1.35
N PHE A 213 38.15 1.51 1.77
CA PHE A 213 37.36 0.63 0.92
C PHE A 213 36.58 1.41 -0.14
N LEU A 214 35.98 2.55 0.22
CA LEU A 214 35.34 3.45 -0.74
C LEU A 214 36.35 4.01 -1.76
N LEU A 215 37.54 4.41 -1.31
CA LEU A 215 38.59 4.91 -2.20
C LEU A 215 39.12 3.81 -3.13
N ALA A 216 39.26 2.58 -2.64
CA ALA A 216 39.69 1.44 -3.42
C ALA A 216 38.69 1.04 -4.51
N ALA A 217 37.40 1.36 -4.34
CA ALA A 217 36.37 1.03 -5.32
C ALA A 217 36.64 1.65 -6.71
N GLN A 218 37.37 2.77 -6.83
CA GLN A 218 37.90 3.35 -8.07
C GLN A 218 36.95 3.39 -9.29
N ARG A 219 36.88 2.33 -10.12
CA ARG A 219 35.96 2.22 -11.28
C ARG A 219 34.79 1.24 -11.08
N GLN A 220 34.72 0.54 -9.95
CA GLN A 220 33.65 -0.38 -9.58
C GLN A 220 32.43 0.37 -9.04
N GLU A 221 31.55 0.82 -9.95
CA GLU A 221 30.34 1.58 -9.59
C GLU A 221 29.41 0.79 -8.67
N GLY A 222 29.23 -0.51 -8.90
CA GLY A 222 28.42 -1.38 -8.03
C GLY A 222 28.93 -1.42 -6.60
N LEU A 223 30.25 -1.51 -6.40
CA LEU A 223 30.84 -1.50 -5.06
C LEU A 223 30.67 -0.14 -4.38
N ARG A 224 30.88 0.97 -5.09
CA ARG A 224 30.61 2.32 -4.56
C ARG A 224 29.16 2.44 -4.09
N GLN A 225 28.23 1.99 -4.91
CA GLN A 225 26.80 2.04 -4.59
C GLN A 225 26.51 1.25 -3.30
N THR A 226 26.99 0.01 -3.18
CA THR A 226 26.81 -0.82 -1.97
C THR A 226 27.36 -0.16 -0.69
N ILE A 227 28.48 0.57 -0.80
CA ILE A 227 29.05 1.29 0.35
C ILE A 227 28.20 2.52 0.69
N LEU A 228 27.87 3.33 -0.31
CA LEU A 228 27.15 4.60 -0.12
C LEU A 228 25.69 4.40 0.33
N GLU A 229 25.04 3.32 -0.07
CA GLU A 229 23.69 2.93 0.38
C GLU A 229 23.62 2.40 1.82
N ALA A 230 24.77 2.24 2.50
CA ALA A 230 24.83 1.93 3.93
C ALA A 230 25.17 3.17 4.78
N VAL A 231 25.60 4.28 4.16
CA VAL A 231 26.03 5.49 4.88
C VAL A 231 24.86 6.11 5.64
N ASP A 232 23.65 6.10 5.10
CA ASP A 232 22.46 6.66 5.77
C ASP A 232 22.08 5.95 7.07
N GLU A 233 22.53 4.71 7.25
CA GLU A 233 22.32 3.87 8.43
C GLU A 233 23.53 3.89 9.39
N ALA A 234 24.58 4.64 9.05
CA ALA A 234 25.85 4.63 9.75
C ALA A 234 25.78 5.25 11.15
N HIS A 235 26.78 4.94 11.98
CA HIS A 235 27.04 5.65 13.21
C HIS A 235 27.21 7.17 12.93
N PRO A 236 26.73 8.09 13.80
CA PRO A 236 26.80 9.53 13.52
C PRO A 236 28.19 10.04 13.14
N GLU A 237 29.24 9.57 13.83
CA GLU A 237 30.62 9.93 13.50
C GLU A 237 31.09 9.31 12.18
N ALA A 238 30.71 8.06 11.87
CA ALA A 238 31.02 7.43 10.60
C ALA A 238 30.38 8.19 9.43
N PHE A 239 29.12 8.64 9.58
CA PHE A 239 28.45 9.48 8.58
C PHE A 239 29.22 10.78 8.31
N ARG A 240 29.60 11.52 9.36
CA ARG A 240 30.39 12.76 9.24
C ARG A 240 31.73 12.51 8.55
N ARG A 241 32.41 11.42 8.93
CA ARG A 241 33.67 10.99 8.32
C ARG A 241 33.54 10.69 6.83
N MET A 242 32.51 9.93 6.43
CA MET A 242 32.22 9.65 5.03
C MET A 242 31.90 10.93 4.24
N LEU A 243 31.15 11.88 4.82
CA LEU A 243 30.92 13.19 4.20
C LEU A 243 32.21 13.99 4.00
N ARG A 244 33.09 14.02 5.02
CA ARG A 244 34.41 14.67 4.93
C ARG A 244 35.25 14.04 3.81
N LEU A 245 35.29 12.71 3.74
CA LEU A 245 35.99 11.98 2.68
C LEU A 245 35.45 12.31 1.29
N ILE A 246 34.12 12.26 1.12
CA ILE A 246 33.46 12.59 -0.16
C ILE A 246 33.82 14.01 -0.61
N LYS A 247 33.87 14.96 0.33
CA LYS A 247 34.25 16.34 0.06
C LYS A 247 35.75 16.47 -0.28
N SER A 248 36.64 15.93 0.55
CA SER A 248 38.09 16.08 0.38
C SER A 248 38.62 15.42 -0.89
N GLU A 249 38.07 14.26 -1.24
CA GLU A 249 38.48 13.47 -2.41
C GLU A 249 37.68 13.79 -3.67
N ASN A 250 36.77 14.79 -3.59
CA ASN A 250 35.89 15.22 -4.68
C ASN A 250 35.13 14.02 -5.30
N LEU A 251 34.55 13.18 -4.44
CA LEU A 251 33.88 11.94 -4.88
C LEU A 251 32.48 12.19 -5.45
N TYR A 252 31.89 13.38 -5.23
CA TYR A 252 30.61 13.76 -5.84
C TYR A 252 30.67 13.84 -7.38
N ARG A 253 31.86 13.74 -8.00
CA ARG A 253 32.01 13.49 -9.45
C ARG A 253 31.46 12.14 -9.91
N PHE A 254 31.22 11.19 -9.01
CA PHE A 254 30.67 9.87 -9.31
C PHE A 254 29.15 9.85 -9.15
N SER A 255 28.44 9.25 -10.10
CA SER A 255 26.98 9.13 -10.08
C SER A 255 26.42 8.39 -8.86
N ALA A 256 27.14 7.40 -8.33
CA ALA A 256 26.73 6.72 -7.10
C ALA A 256 26.65 7.69 -5.90
N VAL A 257 27.57 8.66 -5.81
CA VAL A 257 27.60 9.64 -4.72
C VAL A 257 26.47 10.64 -4.85
N THR A 258 26.21 11.15 -6.06
CA THR A 258 25.11 12.11 -6.29
C THR A 258 23.75 11.49 -6.03
N ARG A 259 23.53 10.24 -6.47
CA ARG A 259 22.31 9.48 -6.15
C ARG A 259 22.17 9.22 -4.66
N ALA A 260 23.23 8.78 -3.99
CA ALA A 260 23.19 8.51 -2.55
C ALA A 260 22.88 9.79 -1.76
N ALA A 261 23.53 10.91 -2.08
CA ALA A 261 23.27 12.20 -1.46
C ALA A 261 21.81 12.66 -1.62
N ALA A 262 21.23 12.50 -2.82
CA ALA A 262 19.82 12.80 -3.08
C ALA A 262 18.88 11.97 -2.19
N VAL A 263 19.18 10.68 -2.00
CA VAL A 263 18.42 9.78 -1.12
C VAL A 263 18.57 10.17 0.35
N TRP A 264 19.79 10.42 0.83
CA TRP A 264 20.06 10.81 2.22
C TRP A 264 19.29 12.08 2.60
N LEU A 265 19.37 13.10 1.74
CA LEU A 265 18.70 14.38 1.92
C LEU A 265 17.19 14.29 1.66
N GLY A 266 16.72 13.32 0.89
CA GLY A 266 15.33 13.24 0.48
C GLY A 266 14.91 14.28 -0.54
N LEU A 267 15.86 14.72 -1.37
CA LEU A 267 15.66 15.75 -2.37
C LEU A 267 15.79 15.13 -3.77
N ASN A 268 14.90 15.49 -4.69
CA ASN A 268 14.97 15.06 -6.09
C ASN A 268 15.91 15.97 -6.89
N VAL A 269 17.14 16.15 -6.37
CA VAL A 269 18.17 16.95 -7.03
C VAL A 269 18.57 16.28 -8.35
N ASP A 270 18.77 17.08 -9.40
CA ASP A 270 19.37 16.58 -10.64
C ASP A 270 20.78 16.07 -10.34
N VAL A 271 21.00 14.77 -10.57
CA VAL A 271 22.28 14.10 -10.29
C VAL A 271 23.44 14.66 -11.12
N THR A 272 23.16 15.47 -12.14
CA THR A 272 24.15 16.17 -12.96
C THR A 272 24.53 17.55 -12.40
N ASP A 273 23.77 18.12 -11.46
CA ASP A 273 24.11 19.39 -10.81
C ASP A 273 25.11 19.19 -9.66
N LEU A 274 26.36 18.94 -10.06
CA LEU A 274 27.47 18.70 -9.13
C LEU A 274 27.74 19.91 -8.22
N LYS A 275 27.42 21.12 -8.67
CA LYS A 275 27.63 22.35 -7.90
C LYS A 275 26.63 22.44 -6.75
N MET A 276 25.36 22.16 -7.02
CA MET A 276 24.34 22.12 -5.98
C MET A 276 24.62 21.02 -4.95
N ILE A 277 24.97 19.81 -5.42
CA ILE A 277 25.27 18.68 -4.52
C ILE A 277 26.51 18.98 -3.67
N GLY A 278 27.59 19.49 -4.27
CA GLY A 278 28.80 19.86 -3.55
C GLY A 278 28.54 20.92 -2.47
N ARG A 279 27.68 21.91 -2.76
CA ARG A 279 27.24 22.90 -1.76
C ARG A 279 26.44 22.25 -0.65
N TYR A 280 25.42 21.45 -0.95
CA TYR A 280 24.58 20.80 0.06
C TYR A 280 25.37 19.89 0.99
N LEU A 281 26.27 19.06 0.45
CA LEU A 281 27.12 18.19 1.27
C LEU A 281 28.09 19.00 2.15
N SER A 282 28.62 20.11 1.64
CA SER A 282 29.50 20.99 2.42
C SER A 282 28.76 21.69 3.54
N GLN A 283 27.57 22.23 3.24
CA GLN A 283 26.74 22.95 4.20
C GLN A 283 26.18 22.00 5.27
N LEU A 284 25.74 20.81 4.85
CA LEU A 284 25.28 19.78 5.77
C LEU A 284 26.38 19.39 6.76
N LEU A 285 27.61 19.17 6.28
CA LEU A 285 28.75 18.85 7.13
C LEU A 285 29.03 19.96 8.15
N GLU A 286 28.99 21.23 7.74
CA GLU A 286 29.13 22.37 8.64
C GLU A 286 28.04 22.37 9.72
N PHE A 287 26.77 22.19 9.33
CA PHE A 287 25.66 22.13 10.29
C PHE A 287 25.72 20.92 11.21
N LEU A 288 26.34 19.81 10.81
CA LEU A 288 26.53 18.64 11.67
C LEU A 288 27.65 18.82 12.70
N ASP A 289 28.65 19.65 12.39
CA ASP A 289 29.84 19.90 13.21
C ASP A 289 29.70 21.14 14.12
N ALA A 290 28.97 22.17 13.69
CA ALA A 290 28.86 23.47 14.36
C ALA A 290 27.39 23.81 14.73
N PRO A 291 26.95 23.55 15.99
CA PRO A 291 25.59 23.86 16.44
C PRO A 291 25.14 25.31 16.24
N GLU A 292 26.05 26.26 16.41
CA GLU A 292 25.80 27.70 16.26
C GLU A 292 25.52 28.10 14.82
N THR A 293 26.21 27.53 13.83
CA THR A 293 25.93 27.80 12.41
C THR A 293 24.58 27.21 12.00
N ARG A 294 24.25 26.01 12.53
CA ARG A 294 22.95 25.38 12.34
C ARG A 294 21.83 26.22 12.94
N ALA A 295 22.00 26.75 14.15
CA ALA A 295 21.01 27.63 14.78
C ALA A 295 20.84 28.94 14.00
N ALA A 296 21.93 29.57 13.56
CA ALA A 296 21.87 30.78 12.75
C ALA A 296 21.17 30.54 11.40
N ALA A 297 21.37 29.38 10.77
CA ALA A 297 20.72 29.03 9.51
C ALA A 297 19.20 28.87 9.66
N LEU A 298 18.70 28.38 10.80
CA LEU A 298 17.26 28.29 11.08
C LEU A 298 16.56 29.65 11.16
N GLU A 299 17.31 30.71 11.48
CA GLU A 299 16.84 32.10 11.51
C GLU A 299 17.20 32.88 10.23
N GLY A 300 17.90 32.24 9.30
CA GLY A 300 18.37 32.82 8.05
C GLY A 300 17.25 32.99 7.03
N ALA A 301 17.54 33.72 5.95
CA ALA A 301 16.57 34.00 4.88
C ALA A 301 16.54 32.92 3.77
N ASN A 302 17.53 32.05 3.70
CA ASN A 302 17.63 31.03 2.65
C ASN A 302 16.90 29.75 3.08
N ALA A 303 15.79 29.44 2.41
CA ALA A 303 14.95 28.28 2.77
C ALA A 303 15.67 26.92 2.57
N GLU A 304 16.61 26.81 1.62
CA GLU A 304 17.37 25.57 1.44
C GLU A 304 18.33 25.34 2.62
N ASP A 305 18.97 26.40 3.11
CA ASP A 305 19.85 26.33 4.28
C ASP A 305 19.04 26.01 5.54
N VAL A 306 17.83 26.59 5.68
CA VAL A 306 16.87 26.24 6.73
C VAL A 306 16.50 24.75 6.66
N TYR A 307 16.20 24.22 5.46
CA TYR A 307 15.92 22.79 5.28
C TYR A 307 17.10 21.92 5.73
N LEU A 308 18.32 22.24 5.30
CA LEU A 308 19.51 21.47 5.66
C LEU A 308 19.80 21.56 7.17
N ALA A 309 19.54 22.71 7.81
CA ALA A 309 19.70 22.88 9.25
C ALA A 309 18.66 22.06 10.04
N LEU A 310 17.42 22.01 9.56
CA LEU A 310 16.36 21.16 10.07
C LEU A 310 16.71 19.67 9.90
N TRP A 311 17.16 19.27 8.71
CA TRP A 311 17.61 17.90 8.44
C TRP A 311 18.76 17.50 9.38
N ALA A 312 19.77 18.37 9.54
CA ALA A 312 20.91 18.13 10.44
C ALA A 312 20.49 18.02 11.91
N SER A 313 19.44 18.75 12.31
CA SER A 313 18.83 18.62 13.63
C SER A 313 18.13 17.28 13.78
N ALA A 314 17.32 16.86 12.79
CA ALA A 314 16.59 15.58 12.81
C ALA A 314 17.52 14.37 12.73
N PHE A 315 18.67 14.50 12.06
CA PHE A 315 19.75 13.51 12.05
C PHE A 315 20.24 13.19 13.46
N ARG A 316 20.28 14.20 14.35
CA ARG A 316 20.67 14.04 15.76
C ARG A 316 19.50 13.58 16.61
N ASN A 317 18.39 14.32 16.56
CA ASN A 317 17.18 14.04 17.32
C ASN A 317 15.95 14.66 16.62
N ALA A 318 15.12 13.81 16.01
CA ALA A 318 13.88 14.19 15.36
C ALA A 318 12.89 14.84 16.32
N LEU A 319 12.75 14.33 17.55
CA LEU A 319 11.80 14.85 18.54
C LEU A 319 12.12 16.30 18.94
N GLU A 320 13.40 16.61 19.14
CA GLU A 320 13.86 17.98 19.42
C GLU A 320 13.71 18.90 18.20
N THR A 321 13.63 18.34 17.00
CA THR A 321 13.53 19.10 15.75
C THR A 321 12.08 19.47 15.41
N ILE A 322 11.10 18.66 15.81
CA ILE A 322 9.67 18.93 15.62
C ILE A 322 9.27 20.34 16.07
N PRO A 323 9.56 20.80 17.31
CA PRO A 323 9.17 22.15 17.73
C PRO A 323 9.87 23.26 16.92
N LEU A 324 11.08 23.03 16.42
CA LEU A 324 11.79 23.98 15.55
C LEU A 324 11.07 24.14 14.19
N ALA A 325 10.69 23.01 13.57
CA ALA A 325 9.96 23.02 12.32
C ALA A 325 8.52 23.54 12.51
N ALA A 326 7.85 23.16 13.60
CA ALA A 326 6.49 23.63 13.92
C ALA A 326 6.43 25.16 14.03
N LYS A 327 7.41 25.79 14.69
CA LYS A 327 7.51 27.27 14.73
C LYS A 327 7.63 27.88 13.34
N LEU A 328 8.36 27.24 12.43
CA LEU A 328 8.54 27.71 11.06
C LEU A 328 7.28 27.56 10.19
N LEU A 329 6.28 26.76 10.59
CA LEU A 329 4.97 26.72 9.93
C LEU A 329 4.17 28.03 10.10
N GLU A 330 4.56 28.91 11.02
CA GLU A 330 3.94 30.23 11.20
C GLU A 330 4.74 31.36 10.55
N HIS A 331 5.81 31.02 9.83
CA HIS A 331 6.70 31.99 9.23
C HIS A 331 6.03 32.76 8.07
N SER A 332 6.38 34.05 7.91
CA SER A 332 5.79 34.91 6.88
C SER A 332 6.11 34.44 5.46
N SER A 333 7.34 33.96 5.23
CA SER A 333 7.77 33.35 3.95
C SER A 333 7.18 31.96 3.76
N GLU A 334 6.47 31.76 2.65
CA GLU A 334 5.95 30.45 2.24
C GLU A 334 7.06 29.42 1.99
N GLN A 335 8.25 29.85 1.58
CA GLN A 335 9.39 28.95 1.37
C GLN A 335 9.85 28.30 2.68
N HIS A 336 9.84 29.06 3.78
CA HIS A 336 10.20 28.56 5.11
C HIS A 336 9.15 27.59 5.64
N ARG A 337 7.86 27.95 5.51
CA ARG A 337 6.75 27.06 5.85
C ARG A 337 6.80 25.76 5.03
N TYR A 338 7.14 25.85 3.74
CA TYR A 338 7.26 24.71 2.85
C TYR A 338 8.36 23.73 3.30
N VAL A 339 9.56 24.20 3.61
CA VAL A 339 10.66 23.31 4.05
C VAL A 339 10.39 22.72 5.44
N ALA A 340 9.73 23.47 6.31
CA ALA A 340 9.27 22.99 7.61
C ALA A 340 8.23 21.87 7.48
N ALA A 341 7.20 22.09 6.65
CA ALA A 341 6.19 21.08 6.34
C ALA A 341 6.81 19.83 5.69
N THR A 342 7.75 20.03 4.76
CA THR A 342 8.48 18.94 4.11
C THR A 342 9.24 18.09 5.14
N LEU A 343 9.94 18.74 6.09
CA LEU A 343 10.64 18.01 7.15
C LEU A 343 9.66 17.25 8.05
N LEU A 344 8.63 17.92 8.58
CA LEU A 344 7.67 17.31 9.51
C LEU A 344 7.02 16.05 8.92
N LEU A 345 6.57 16.13 7.67
CA LEU A 345 6.01 14.96 6.96
C LEU A 345 7.05 13.88 6.71
N ALA A 346 8.30 14.27 6.44
CA ALA A 346 9.41 13.34 6.28
C ALA A 346 9.82 12.66 7.59
N LEU A 347 9.45 13.17 8.78
CA LEU A 347 9.76 12.54 10.06
C LEU A 347 8.93 11.27 10.29
N GLN A 348 7.68 11.18 9.84
CA GLN A 348 6.83 9.99 10.07
C GLN A 348 6.76 9.57 11.56
N LEU A 349 6.70 10.57 12.45
CA LEU A 349 6.49 10.37 13.89
C LEU A 349 5.09 10.88 14.27
N PRO A 350 4.39 10.25 15.23
CA PRO A 350 3.08 10.71 15.70
C PRO A 350 3.07 12.20 16.11
N GLU A 351 4.14 12.65 16.78
CA GLU A 351 4.29 14.04 17.22
C GLU A 351 4.46 15.02 16.06
N ALA A 352 5.06 14.59 14.95
CA ALA A 352 5.15 15.40 13.73
C ALA A 352 3.81 15.40 12.97
N ASP A 353 3.12 14.26 12.98
CA ASP A 353 1.80 14.07 12.37
C ASP A 353 0.72 14.96 13.00
N ALA A 354 0.87 15.35 14.27
CA ALA A 354 0.01 16.32 14.94
C ALA A 354 -0.07 17.68 14.21
N HIS A 355 0.94 18.03 13.40
CA HIS A 355 0.97 19.26 12.60
C HIS A 355 0.36 19.12 11.20
N LYS A 356 -0.05 17.92 10.78
CA LYS A 356 -0.56 17.66 9.42
C LYS A 356 -1.83 18.45 9.11
N ALA A 357 -2.71 18.62 10.10
CA ALA A 357 -3.91 19.46 9.96
C ALA A 357 -3.57 20.94 9.71
N GLN A 358 -2.53 21.47 10.37
CA GLN A 358 -2.03 22.83 10.13
C GLN A 358 -1.47 22.97 8.72
N ILE A 359 -0.71 21.97 8.24
CA ILE A 359 -0.16 21.94 6.89
C ILE A 359 -1.28 21.93 5.83
N LEU A 360 -2.31 21.11 6.00
CA LEU A 360 -3.48 21.07 5.10
C LEU A 360 -4.24 22.39 5.03
N ARG A 361 -4.19 23.20 6.10
CA ARG A 361 -4.81 24.52 6.19
C ARG A 361 -3.91 25.68 5.75
N ASP A 362 -2.65 25.42 5.38
CA ASP A 362 -1.74 26.50 4.96
C ASP A 362 -2.33 27.25 3.76
N PRO A 363 -2.38 28.60 3.77
CA PRO A 363 -2.95 29.37 2.67
C PRO A 363 -2.27 29.11 1.32
N ASP A 364 -0.99 28.72 1.29
CA ASP A 364 -0.31 28.31 0.07
C ASP A 364 -0.62 26.84 -0.25
N LEU A 365 -1.35 26.63 -1.35
CA LEU A 365 -1.77 25.28 -1.77
C LEU A 365 -0.60 24.34 -2.09
N ARG A 366 0.59 24.86 -2.40
CA ARG A 366 1.79 24.03 -2.61
C ARG A 366 2.25 23.36 -1.32
N ILE A 367 2.01 24.01 -0.18
CA ILE A 367 2.31 23.48 1.15
C ILE A 367 1.23 22.47 1.55
N ALA A 368 -0.05 22.82 1.37
CA ALA A 368 -1.15 21.91 1.65
C ALA A 368 -1.08 20.60 0.84
N ALA A 369 -0.64 20.68 -0.41
CA ALA A 369 -0.45 19.52 -1.29
C ALA A 369 0.56 18.50 -0.73
N LEU A 370 1.56 18.93 0.07
CA LEU A 370 2.53 18.00 0.66
C LEU A 370 1.87 16.96 1.55
N ALA A 371 0.86 17.35 2.33
CA ALA A 371 0.16 16.45 3.25
C ALA A 371 -0.70 15.40 2.51
N ILE A 372 -1.02 15.64 1.23
CA ILE A 372 -1.77 14.69 0.39
C ILE A 372 -0.83 13.75 -0.40
N GLY A 373 0.47 14.06 -0.50
CA GLY A 373 1.41 13.33 -1.38
C GLY A 373 1.53 11.82 -1.13
N HIS A 374 1.06 11.32 0.02
CA HIS A 374 0.98 9.89 0.36
C HIS A 374 -0.41 9.26 0.18
N GLY A 375 -1.34 9.97 -0.47
CA GLY A 375 -2.72 9.54 -0.71
C GLY A 375 -3.52 9.28 0.57
N PHE A 376 -4.46 8.34 0.50
CA PHE A 376 -5.32 7.93 1.62
C PHE A 376 -4.51 7.56 2.89
N GLN A 377 -3.41 6.81 2.72
CA GLN A 377 -2.59 6.34 3.85
C GLN A 377 -1.96 7.50 4.62
N GLY A 378 -1.67 8.61 3.95
CA GLY A 378 -1.12 9.81 4.59
C GLY A 378 -2.10 10.52 5.53
N LEU A 379 -3.39 10.27 5.41
CA LEU A 379 -4.45 10.98 6.14
C LEU A 379 -5.10 10.14 7.26
N SER A 380 -4.76 8.86 7.35
CA SER A 380 -5.37 7.93 8.31
C SER A 380 -5.16 8.29 9.77
N THR A 381 -4.13 9.11 10.06
CA THR A 381 -3.83 9.60 11.42
C THR A 381 -4.66 10.82 11.83
N LEU A 382 -5.44 11.40 10.91
CA LEU A 382 -6.29 12.57 11.18
C LEU A 382 -7.75 12.17 11.32
N GLU A 383 -8.28 12.20 12.54
CA GLU A 383 -9.70 11.91 12.81
C GLU A 383 -10.64 12.82 12.01
N ASN A 384 -10.24 14.08 11.79
CA ASN A 384 -10.97 15.11 11.04
C ASN A 384 -10.49 15.27 9.58
N ALA A 385 -9.87 14.23 9.00
CA ALA A 385 -9.38 14.27 7.61
C ALA A 385 -10.45 14.69 6.61
N PHE A 386 -11.69 14.24 6.78
CA PHE A 386 -12.80 14.57 5.88
C PHE A 386 -13.07 16.07 5.81
N GLU A 387 -13.24 16.73 6.96
CA GLU A 387 -13.50 18.17 7.03
C GLU A 387 -12.33 18.98 6.44
N LEU A 388 -11.09 18.57 6.74
CA LEU A 388 -9.90 19.22 6.20
C LEU A 388 -9.80 19.10 4.67
N LEU A 389 -10.21 17.96 4.12
CA LEU A 389 -10.26 17.75 2.67
C LEU A 389 -11.36 18.60 2.01
N GLU A 390 -12.51 18.79 2.67
CA GLU A 390 -13.55 19.70 2.17
C GLU A 390 -13.05 21.15 2.14
N GLU A 391 -12.50 21.64 3.26
CA GLU A 391 -11.89 22.98 3.36
C GLU A 391 -10.85 23.20 2.24
N LEU A 392 -10.01 22.19 1.99
CA LEU A 392 -9.00 22.24 0.95
C LEU A 392 -9.60 22.16 -0.47
N ALA A 393 -10.64 21.36 -0.68
CA ALA A 393 -11.33 21.24 -1.97
C ALA A 393 -12.03 22.55 -2.39
N GLU A 394 -12.51 23.35 -1.44
CA GLU A 394 -13.16 24.64 -1.71
C GLU A 394 -12.19 25.67 -2.32
N ARG A 395 -10.95 25.68 -1.84
CA ARG A 395 -9.90 26.62 -2.27
C ARG A 395 -9.00 26.10 -3.37
N SER A 396 -9.18 24.85 -3.81
CA SER A 396 -8.30 24.21 -4.80
C SER A 396 -8.71 24.46 -6.25
N PRO A 397 -7.75 24.57 -7.19
CA PRO A 397 -8.04 24.85 -8.59
C PRO A 397 -8.68 23.65 -9.30
N LYS A 398 -9.31 23.91 -10.45
CA LYS A 398 -9.83 22.86 -11.33
C LYS A 398 -8.72 22.10 -12.06
N GLU A 399 -7.65 22.79 -12.40
CA GLU A 399 -6.49 22.24 -13.12
C GLU A 399 -5.26 22.28 -12.24
N SER A 400 -4.34 21.32 -12.44
CA SER A 400 -3.10 21.29 -11.69
C SER A 400 -2.19 22.41 -12.18
N VAL A 401 -1.60 23.12 -11.23
CA VAL A 401 -0.63 24.18 -11.49
C VAL A 401 0.67 23.77 -10.82
N LYS A 402 1.77 23.83 -11.57
CA LYS A 402 3.10 23.64 -11.02
C LYS A 402 3.87 24.95 -11.07
N LYS A 403 4.16 25.52 -9.90
CA LYS A 403 5.02 26.69 -9.77
C LYS A 403 6.04 26.42 -8.67
N PRO A 404 7.34 26.28 -9.01
CA PRO A 404 8.41 26.07 -8.04
C PRO A 404 8.31 27.01 -6.84
N ILE A 405 8.62 26.49 -5.66
CA ILE A 405 8.61 27.25 -4.41
C ILE A 405 10.03 27.43 -3.87
N VAL A 406 10.71 26.33 -3.58
CA VAL A 406 12.11 26.31 -3.12
C VAL A 406 13.03 25.72 -4.18
N TRP A 407 12.63 24.60 -4.77
CA TRP A 407 13.40 23.89 -5.80
C TRP A 407 12.59 23.74 -7.09
N ASP A 408 13.27 23.60 -8.23
CA ASP A 408 12.63 23.54 -9.54
C ASP A 408 11.67 22.35 -9.72
N TRP A 409 11.91 21.24 -9.01
CA TRP A 409 11.05 20.05 -9.08
C TRP A 409 9.81 20.14 -8.18
N THR A 410 9.70 21.14 -7.30
CA THR A 410 8.60 21.26 -6.32
C THR A 410 7.48 22.20 -6.74
N GLY A 411 6.49 22.39 -5.85
CA GLY A 411 5.40 23.35 -6.06
C GLY A 411 4.21 22.83 -6.85
N ASN A 412 3.92 21.52 -6.72
CA ASN A 412 2.70 20.93 -7.25
C ASN A 412 1.49 21.43 -6.43
N ILE A 413 0.41 21.77 -7.11
CA ILE A 413 -0.89 22.05 -6.49
C ILE A 413 -1.87 20.96 -6.94
N GLU A 414 -2.55 20.36 -5.96
CA GLU A 414 -3.58 19.35 -6.22
C GLU A 414 -4.86 19.96 -6.78
N THR A 415 -5.52 19.22 -7.67
CA THR A 415 -6.81 19.65 -8.20
C THR A 415 -7.93 19.37 -7.23
N LYS A 416 -9.01 20.14 -7.31
CA LYS A 416 -10.25 19.86 -6.59
C LYS A 416 -10.72 18.41 -6.83
N GLN A 417 -10.61 17.89 -8.05
CA GLN A 417 -10.95 16.50 -8.37
C GLN A 417 -10.10 15.49 -7.59
N ASN A 418 -8.78 15.68 -7.55
CA ASN A 418 -7.89 14.79 -6.80
C ASN A 418 -8.21 14.78 -5.31
N ILE A 419 -8.50 15.94 -4.73
CA ILE A 419 -8.84 16.07 -3.30
C ILE A 419 -10.18 15.39 -3.00
N VAL A 420 -11.24 15.67 -3.78
CA VAL A 420 -12.56 15.08 -3.50
C VAL A 420 -12.59 13.57 -3.75
N ASN A 421 -11.71 13.03 -4.59
CA ASN A 421 -11.56 11.58 -4.76
C ASN A 421 -11.14 10.86 -3.45
N LEU A 422 -10.56 11.58 -2.49
CA LEU A 422 -10.14 11.04 -1.20
C LEU A 422 -11.26 11.04 -0.15
N LEU A 423 -12.29 11.88 -0.31
CA LEU A 423 -13.38 12.02 0.66
C LEU A 423 -14.09 10.70 1.01
N PRO A 424 -14.42 9.81 0.05
CA PRO A 424 -15.09 8.55 0.37
C PRO A 424 -14.28 7.66 1.32
N TYR A 425 -12.94 7.69 1.20
CA TYR A 425 -12.05 6.89 2.05
C TYR A 425 -11.89 7.46 3.46
N GLN A 426 -12.25 8.73 3.68
CA GLN A 426 -12.15 9.42 4.96
C GLN A 426 -13.52 9.64 5.63
N LEU A 427 -14.58 9.06 5.07
CA LEU A 427 -15.94 9.29 5.57
C LEU A 427 -16.10 8.79 7.02
N LEU A 428 -15.54 7.61 7.33
CA LEU A 428 -15.69 6.95 8.64
C LEU A 428 -17.18 6.89 9.04
N GLU A 429 -17.54 7.42 10.22
CA GLU A 429 -18.92 7.43 10.75
C GLU A 429 -19.77 8.62 10.26
N ARG A 430 -19.25 9.46 9.36
CA ARG A 430 -19.95 10.66 8.88
C ARG A 430 -21.14 10.29 7.97
N PRO A 431 -22.18 11.15 7.90
CA PRO A 431 -23.32 10.91 7.02
C PRO A 431 -22.90 10.84 5.54
N LEU A 432 -23.41 9.84 4.81
CA LEU A 432 -23.11 9.59 3.40
C LEU A 432 -23.51 10.77 2.50
N GLU A 433 -24.50 11.54 2.92
CA GLU A 433 -25.04 12.71 2.24
C GLU A 433 -23.97 13.78 2.00
N ARG A 434 -22.93 13.82 2.83
CA ARG A 434 -21.80 14.75 2.66
C ARG A 434 -21.00 14.48 1.40
N LEU A 435 -21.08 13.28 0.82
CA LEU A 435 -20.41 12.99 -0.45
C LEU A 435 -21.16 13.56 -1.66
N LEU A 436 -22.48 13.77 -1.55
CA LEU A 436 -23.35 14.11 -2.69
C LEU A 436 -22.90 15.36 -3.47
N PRO A 437 -22.52 16.49 -2.82
CA PRO A 437 -22.08 17.69 -3.53
C PRO A 437 -20.83 17.48 -4.39
N TYR A 438 -20.01 16.47 -4.07
CA TYR A 438 -18.71 16.26 -4.69
C TYR A 438 -18.73 15.19 -5.79
N LEU A 439 -19.73 14.30 -5.81
CA LEU A 439 -19.84 13.20 -6.78
C LEU A 439 -19.68 13.65 -8.25
N PRO A 440 -20.26 14.78 -8.72
CA PRO A 440 -20.08 15.21 -10.10
C PRO A 440 -18.64 15.55 -10.48
N THR A 441 -17.82 15.91 -9.48
CA THR A 441 -16.39 16.25 -9.67
C THR A 441 -15.49 15.02 -9.53
N MET A 442 -15.93 13.97 -8.83
CA MET A 442 -15.15 12.76 -8.61
C MET A 442 -14.84 12.00 -9.91
N THR A 443 -13.79 11.18 -9.87
CA THR A 443 -13.51 10.18 -10.90
C THR A 443 -14.47 8.99 -10.81
N THR A 444 -14.52 8.17 -11.86
CA THR A 444 -15.32 6.94 -11.87
C THR A 444 -15.00 6.02 -10.69
N TYR A 445 -13.72 5.86 -10.34
CA TYR A 445 -13.29 5.02 -9.21
C TYR A 445 -13.81 5.56 -7.85
N ALA A 446 -13.70 6.86 -7.61
CA ALA A 446 -14.18 7.46 -6.37
C ALA A 446 -15.72 7.44 -6.26
N ARG A 447 -16.44 7.62 -7.38
CA ARG A 447 -17.90 7.43 -7.41
C ARG A 447 -18.28 5.97 -7.13
N GLU A 448 -17.57 5.01 -7.71
CA GLU A 448 -17.80 3.58 -7.46
C GLU A 448 -17.56 3.20 -5.99
N HIS A 449 -16.53 3.79 -5.37
CA HIS A 449 -16.30 3.61 -3.94
C HIS A 449 -17.46 4.19 -3.12
N SER A 450 -17.91 5.41 -3.44
CA SER A 450 -19.02 6.09 -2.78
C SER A 450 -20.32 5.28 -2.83
N VAL A 451 -20.68 4.74 -4.01
CA VAL A 451 -21.84 3.84 -4.16
C VAL A 451 -21.65 2.56 -3.37
N GLY A 452 -20.41 2.08 -3.23
CA GLY A 452 -20.13 0.94 -2.36
C GLY A 452 -20.44 1.19 -0.90
N LEU A 453 -20.13 2.38 -0.38
CA LEU A 453 -20.50 2.76 0.98
C LEU A 453 -22.01 2.82 1.15
N MET A 454 -22.74 3.33 0.14
CA MET A 454 -24.21 3.32 0.13
C MET A 454 -24.77 1.88 0.12
N ALA A 455 -24.16 0.98 -0.65
CA ALA A 455 -24.52 -0.44 -0.70
C ALA A 455 -24.36 -1.10 0.68
N GLU A 456 -23.23 -0.87 1.35
CA GLU A 456 -23.01 -1.40 2.70
C GLU A 456 -24.00 -0.82 3.72
N ARG A 457 -24.32 0.47 3.63
CA ARG A 457 -25.35 1.09 4.48
C ARG A 457 -26.72 0.44 4.25
N ALA A 458 -27.11 0.22 2.99
CA ALA A 458 -28.40 -0.36 2.61
C ALA A 458 -28.64 -1.77 3.20
N LYS A 459 -27.57 -2.52 3.52
CA LYS A 459 -27.68 -3.83 4.20
C LYS A 459 -28.17 -3.74 5.64
N THR A 460 -28.00 -2.59 6.29
CA THR A 460 -28.28 -2.40 7.72
C THR A 460 -29.38 -1.38 7.98
N GLN A 461 -29.54 -0.38 7.11
CA GLN A 461 -30.47 0.72 7.27
C GLN A 461 -31.00 1.19 5.90
N PRO A 462 -32.27 1.60 5.80
CA PRO A 462 -32.83 2.13 4.56
C PRO A 462 -32.13 3.43 4.15
N LEU A 463 -31.92 3.61 2.85
CA LEU A 463 -31.42 4.88 2.30
C LEU A 463 -32.53 5.94 2.33
N ASN A 464 -32.19 7.17 2.68
CA ASN A 464 -33.11 8.30 2.60
C ASN A 464 -33.30 8.78 1.16
N THR A 465 -34.24 9.71 0.95
CA THR A 465 -34.60 10.24 -0.37
C THR A 465 -33.40 10.75 -1.16
N SER A 466 -32.54 11.58 -0.57
CA SER A 466 -31.38 12.16 -1.26
C SER A 466 -30.38 11.08 -1.72
N LEU A 467 -30.14 10.06 -0.90
CA LEU A 467 -29.25 8.95 -1.26
C LEU A 467 -29.89 8.05 -2.34
N ARG A 468 -31.20 7.82 -2.28
CA ARG A 468 -31.93 7.05 -3.31
C ARG A 468 -31.88 7.74 -4.67
N GLU A 469 -32.23 9.02 -4.73
CA GLU A 469 -32.14 9.85 -5.94
C GLU A 469 -30.73 9.81 -6.54
N CYS A 470 -29.71 9.90 -5.68
CA CYS A 470 -28.31 9.79 -6.10
C CYS A 470 -28.01 8.42 -6.72
N VAL A 471 -28.40 7.32 -6.07
CA VAL A 471 -28.16 5.96 -6.57
C VAL A 471 -28.85 5.77 -7.92
N LEU A 472 -30.10 6.24 -8.08
CA LEU A 472 -30.86 6.17 -9.34
C LEU A 472 -30.16 6.94 -10.45
N THR A 473 -29.66 8.15 -10.18
CA THR A 473 -28.86 8.93 -11.13
C THR A 473 -27.59 8.15 -11.56
N LEU A 474 -26.93 7.47 -10.61
CA LEU A 474 -25.70 6.71 -10.87
C LEU A 474 -25.91 5.38 -11.60
N VAL A 475 -27.14 4.87 -11.69
CA VAL A 475 -27.48 3.80 -12.66
C VAL A 475 -27.17 4.25 -14.09
N GLY A 476 -27.31 5.55 -14.37
CA GLY A 476 -26.91 6.18 -15.62
C GLY A 476 -25.45 6.63 -15.71
N ASP A 477 -24.54 6.21 -14.83
CA ASP A 477 -23.15 6.69 -14.88
C ASP A 477 -22.41 6.24 -16.16
N ILE A 478 -21.39 6.99 -16.57
CA ILE A 478 -20.51 6.62 -17.69
C ILE A 478 -19.67 5.37 -17.40
N GLY A 479 -19.31 5.13 -16.14
CA GLY A 479 -18.49 4.00 -15.71
C GLY A 479 -19.31 2.74 -15.43
N ALA A 480 -18.95 1.62 -16.07
CA ALA A 480 -19.65 0.36 -15.90
C ALA A 480 -19.67 -0.15 -14.45
N GLY A 481 -18.54 -0.03 -13.73
CA GLY A 481 -18.44 -0.41 -12.32
C GLY A 481 -19.39 0.38 -11.41
N VAL A 482 -19.52 1.69 -11.64
CA VAL A 482 -20.46 2.57 -10.92
C VAL A 482 -21.89 2.13 -11.17
N ARG A 483 -22.27 1.93 -12.44
CA ARG A 483 -23.61 1.47 -12.82
C ARG A 483 -23.95 0.15 -12.14
N GLN A 484 -23.07 -0.85 -12.29
CA GLN A 484 -23.27 -2.17 -11.71
C GLN A 484 -23.53 -2.09 -10.21
N LYS A 485 -22.72 -1.33 -9.49
CA LYS A 485 -22.88 -1.18 -8.04
C LYS A 485 -24.16 -0.45 -7.68
N ALA A 486 -24.52 0.61 -8.40
CA ALA A 486 -25.76 1.35 -8.18
C ALA A 486 -27.00 0.47 -8.39
N ILE A 487 -26.97 -0.38 -9.43
CA ILE A 487 -28.01 -1.38 -9.70
C ILE A 487 -28.13 -2.37 -8.54
N GLU A 488 -27.02 -2.86 -7.98
CA GLU A 488 -27.06 -3.74 -6.80
C GLU A 488 -27.69 -3.06 -5.59
N VAL A 489 -27.46 -1.75 -5.40
CA VAL A 489 -28.13 -0.99 -4.35
C VAL A 489 -29.64 -0.86 -4.63
N CYS A 490 -30.05 -0.57 -5.87
CA CYS A 490 -31.48 -0.50 -6.22
C CYS A 490 -32.23 -1.81 -5.93
N LYS A 491 -31.55 -2.97 -5.99
CA LYS A 491 -32.17 -4.27 -5.67
C LYS A 491 -32.51 -4.44 -4.18
N THR A 492 -31.95 -3.61 -3.29
CA THR A 492 -32.16 -3.76 -1.84
C THR A 492 -33.42 -3.04 -1.35
N PHE A 493 -34.13 -2.30 -2.19
CA PHE A 493 -35.35 -1.57 -1.81
C PHE A 493 -36.41 -1.60 -2.91
N THR A 494 -37.67 -1.40 -2.53
CA THR A 494 -38.78 -1.24 -3.46
C THR A 494 -38.69 0.13 -4.14
N LEU A 495 -38.87 0.16 -5.46
CA LEU A 495 -38.84 1.40 -6.24
C LEU A 495 -40.21 2.07 -6.21
N GLU A 496 -40.22 3.39 -6.04
CA GLU A 496 -41.42 4.20 -6.14
C GLU A 496 -41.81 4.41 -7.62
N PRO A 497 -43.10 4.65 -7.94
CA PRO A 497 -43.54 4.84 -9.33
C PRO A 497 -42.83 5.97 -10.09
N SER A 498 -42.37 7.00 -9.39
CA SER A 498 -41.55 8.09 -9.94
C SER A 498 -40.13 7.62 -10.29
N GLU A 499 -39.49 6.86 -9.40
CA GLU A 499 -38.14 6.31 -9.57
C GLU A 499 -38.09 5.29 -10.72
N ILE A 500 -39.15 4.48 -10.86
CA ILE A 500 -39.32 3.55 -11.98
C ILE A 500 -39.29 4.30 -13.32
N GLN A 501 -40.03 5.40 -13.43
CA GLN A 501 -40.08 6.21 -14.66
C GLN A 501 -38.72 6.88 -14.97
N GLU A 502 -37.95 7.25 -13.94
CA GLU A 502 -36.59 7.74 -14.14
C GLU A 502 -35.69 6.65 -14.76
N LEU A 503 -35.74 5.42 -14.23
CA LEU A 503 -34.98 4.28 -14.75
C LEU A 503 -35.41 3.91 -16.18
N GLU A 504 -36.70 3.96 -16.48
CA GLU A 504 -37.23 3.77 -17.84
C GLU A 504 -36.57 4.72 -18.84
N GLY A 505 -36.30 5.97 -18.41
CA GLY A 505 -35.63 7.00 -19.20
C GLY A 505 -34.20 6.64 -19.64
N PHE A 506 -33.53 5.70 -18.97
CA PHE A 506 -32.17 5.26 -19.34
C PHE A 506 -32.17 4.18 -20.44
N LEU A 507 -33.29 3.52 -20.73
CA LEU A 507 -33.39 2.42 -21.71
C LEU A 507 -33.17 2.84 -23.17
N VAL A 508 -33.14 4.15 -23.46
CA VAL A 508 -32.74 4.71 -24.77
C VAL A 508 -31.22 4.71 -24.99
N ARG A 509 -30.42 4.44 -23.96
CA ARG A 509 -28.96 4.46 -24.06
C ARG A 509 -28.43 3.16 -24.66
N LYS A 510 -27.37 3.24 -25.46
CA LYS A 510 -26.75 2.11 -26.18
C LYS A 510 -25.88 1.19 -25.30
N ALA A 511 -25.92 1.33 -23.98
CA ALA A 511 -25.15 0.50 -23.06
C ALA A 511 -25.92 -0.79 -22.73
N GLY A 512 -25.51 -1.93 -23.30
CA GLY A 512 -26.24 -3.20 -23.18
C GLY A 512 -26.26 -3.78 -21.76
N ASP A 513 -25.22 -3.52 -20.95
CA ASP A 513 -25.20 -3.85 -19.51
C ASP A 513 -26.28 -3.06 -18.75
N LEU A 514 -26.36 -1.75 -18.99
CA LEU A 514 -27.33 -0.86 -18.38
C LEU A 514 -28.77 -1.27 -18.74
N ARG A 515 -29.04 -1.53 -20.02
CA ARG A 515 -30.37 -1.95 -20.48
C ARG A 515 -30.82 -3.21 -19.76
N ARG A 516 -29.99 -4.26 -19.77
CA ARG A 516 -30.29 -5.55 -19.12
C ARG A 516 -30.54 -5.41 -17.62
N ALA A 517 -29.75 -4.59 -16.95
CA ALA A 517 -29.92 -4.35 -15.52
C ALA A 517 -31.21 -3.60 -15.18
N ILE A 518 -31.56 -2.56 -15.94
CA ILE A 518 -32.84 -1.85 -15.76
C ILE A 518 -34.00 -2.79 -16.04
N LEU A 519 -33.97 -3.56 -17.13
CA LEU A 519 -35.01 -4.55 -17.43
C LEU A 519 -35.19 -5.55 -16.29
N THR A 520 -34.09 -5.96 -15.66
CA THR A 520 -34.12 -6.82 -14.47
C THR A 520 -34.79 -6.11 -13.30
N LEU A 521 -34.43 -4.86 -13.00
CA LEU A 521 -35.07 -4.07 -11.92
C LEU A 521 -36.58 -3.89 -12.16
N LEU A 522 -36.97 -3.53 -13.39
CA LEU A 522 -38.37 -3.31 -13.78
C LEU A 522 -39.18 -4.61 -13.71
N SER A 523 -38.65 -5.71 -14.24
CA SER A 523 -39.36 -6.98 -14.23
C SER A 523 -39.54 -7.50 -12.81
N HIS A 524 -38.54 -7.31 -11.93
CA HIS A 524 -38.57 -7.78 -10.54
C HIS A 524 -39.48 -6.99 -9.60
N GLN A 525 -40.11 -5.91 -10.07
CA GLN A 525 -41.22 -5.28 -9.34
C GLN A 525 -42.44 -6.22 -9.29
N ASP A 526 -43.43 -5.87 -8.47
CA ASP A 526 -44.69 -6.60 -8.42
C ASP A 526 -45.37 -6.60 -9.81
N GLY A 527 -46.02 -7.71 -10.16
CA GLY A 527 -46.59 -7.94 -11.50
C GLY A 527 -47.39 -6.76 -12.08
N PRO A 528 -48.25 -6.08 -11.30
CA PRO A 528 -48.96 -4.87 -11.76
C PRO A 528 -48.04 -3.69 -12.10
N GLN A 529 -47.03 -3.39 -11.28
CA GLN A 529 -46.10 -2.27 -11.53
C GLN A 529 -45.19 -2.54 -12.73
N ALA A 530 -44.74 -3.79 -12.88
CA ALA A 530 -43.98 -4.22 -14.05
C ALA A 530 -44.84 -4.11 -15.34
N LEU A 531 -46.12 -4.47 -15.27
CA LEU A 531 -47.06 -4.28 -16.38
C LEU A 531 -47.28 -2.80 -16.71
N GLU A 532 -47.46 -1.93 -15.72
CA GLU A 532 -47.58 -0.48 -15.94
C GLU A 532 -46.35 0.09 -16.66
N SER A 533 -45.16 -0.40 -16.31
CA SER A 533 -43.91 -0.03 -16.99
C SER A 533 -43.93 -0.49 -18.44
N ALA A 534 -44.34 -1.73 -18.71
CA ALA A 534 -44.50 -2.23 -20.07
C ALA A 534 -45.51 -1.42 -20.91
N VAL A 535 -46.64 -1.00 -20.31
CA VAL A 535 -47.63 -0.12 -20.94
C VAL A 535 -47.01 1.22 -21.34
N ARG A 536 -46.31 1.89 -20.41
CA ARG A 536 -45.65 3.18 -20.70
C ARG A 536 -44.59 3.05 -21.78
N LEU A 537 -43.75 2.02 -21.69
CA LEU A 537 -42.64 1.79 -22.60
C LEU A 537 -43.12 1.46 -24.03
N THR A 538 -44.12 0.59 -24.18
CA THR A 538 -44.69 0.20 -25.48
C THR A 538 -45.48 1.33 -26.16
N ALA A 539 -45.99 2.29 -25.40
CA ALA A 539 -46.63 3.51 -25.94
C ALA A 539 -45.62 4.55 -26.49
N SER A 540 -44.31 4.33 -26.32
CA SER A 540 -43.29 5.28 -26.74
C SER A 540 -43.11 5.36 -28.26
N ARG A 541 -42.76 6.55 -28.76
CA ARG A 541 -42.37 6.73 -30.17
C ARG A 541 -40.99 6.15 -30.50
N LYS A 542 -40.15 5.89 -29.48
CA LYS A 542 -38.79 5.37 -29.64
C LYS A 542 -38.79 3.84 -29.67
N THR A 543 -38.22 3.27 -30.71
CA THR A 543 -38.15 1.81 -30.91
C THR A 543 -37.44 1.10 -29.76
N GLU A 544 -36.39 1.69 -29.20
CA GLU A 544 -35.61 1.12 -28.10
C GLU A 544 -36.45 0.96 -26.82
N LEU A 545 -37.39 1.89 -26.57
CA LEU A 545 -38.29 1.82 -25.42
C LEU A 545 -39.41 0.83 -25.66
N ARG A 546 -39.98 0.78 -26.87
CA ARG A 546 -40.99 -0.22 -27.21
C ARG A 546 -40.46 -1.65 -27.10
N GLN A 547 -39.25 -1.88 -27.60
CA GLN A 547 -38.54 -3.15 -27.41
C GLN A 547 -38.36 -3.47 -25.91
N ALA A 548 -38.03 -2.46 -25.08
CA ALA A 548 -37.86 -2.68 -23.66
C ALA A 548 -39.18 -3.07 -22.97
N GLY A 549 -40.29 -2.45 -23.36
CA GLY A 549 -41.60 -2.82 -22.88
C GLY A 549 -41.97 -4.27 -23.23
N LEU A 550 -41.67 -4.72 -24.45
CA LEU A 550 -41.85 -6.13 -24.84
C LEU A 550 -40.92 -7.08 -24.07
N GLU A 551 -39.67 -6.69 -23.81
CA GLU A 551 -38.72 -7.46 -22.99
C GLU A 551 -39.21 -7.60 -21.54
N VAL A 552 -39.83 -6.56 -20.95
CA VAL A 552 -40.46 -6.66 -19.62
C VAL A 552 -41.61 -7.68 -19.63
N LEU A 553 -42.49 -7.65 -20.65
CA LEU A 553 -43.57 -8.65 -20.77
C LEU A 553 -43.01 -10.07 -20.93
N LEU A 554 -41.93 -10.23 -21.69
CA LEU A 554 -41.27 -11.52 -21.89
C LEU A 554 -40.67 -12.03 -20.57
N GLU A 555 -40.04 -11.17 -19.79
CA GLU A 555 -39.47 -11.55 -18.49
C GLU A 555 -40.55 -11.90 -17.46
N LEU A 556 -41.67 -11.17 -17.45
CA LEU A 556 -42.85 -11.54 -16.66
C LEU A 556 -43.41 -12.89 -17.07
N LYS A 557 -43.42 -13.22 -18.37
CA LYS A 557 -43.84 -14.53 -18.87
C LYS A 557 -42.91 -15.63 -18.36
N LYS A 558 -41.60 -15.45 -18.49
CA LYS A 558 -40.57 -16.39 -18.00
C LYS A 558 -40.73 -16.69 -16.51
N ARG A 559 -41.03 -15.66 -15.72
CA ARG A 559 -41.25 -15.78 -14.28
C ARG A 559 -42.65 -16.26 -13.89
N ARG A 560 -43.52 -16.54 -14.87
CA ARG A 560 -44.93 -16.95 -14.69
C ARG A 560 -45.78 -15.90 -13.94
N LEU A 561 -45.42 -14.63 -14.09
CA LEU A 561 -46.07 -13.48 -13.47
C LEU A 561 -46.80 -12.58 -14.49
N LEU A 562 -46.81 -12.93 -15.78
CA LEU A 562 -47.49 -12.15 -16.82
C LEU A 562 -49.02 -12.29 -16.72
N PRO A 563 -49.76 -11.21 -16.38
CA PRO A 563 -51.21 -11.25 -16.33
C PRO A 563 -51.83 -11.25 -17.74
N PRO A 564 -53.12 -11.64 -17.90
CA PRO A 564 -53.80 -11.68 -19.20
C PRO A 564 -53.72 -10.37 -20.00
N GLU A 565 -53.86 -9.23 -19.32
CA GLU A 565 -53.79 -7.87 -19.88
C GLU A 565 -52.43 -7.61 -20.56
N GLY A 566 -51.35 -8.22 -20.08
CA GLY A 566 -50.03 -8.12 -20.71
C GLY A 566 -49.95 -8.83 -22.06
N ARG A 567 -50.63 -9.98 -22.21
CA ARG A 567 -50.75 -10.65 -23.51
C ARG A 567 -51.64 -9.88 -24.47
N GLU A 568 -52.72 -9.29 -23.98
CA GLU A 568 -53.60 -8.44 -24.77
C GLU A 568 -52.88 -7.17 -25.27
N LEU A 569 -52.11 -6.52 -24.40
CA LEU A 569 -51.24 -5.41 -24.76
C LEU A 569 -50.31 -5.82 -25.90
N ALA A 570 -49.56 -6.92 -25.75
CA ALA A 570 -48.66 -7.41 -26.80
C ALA A 570 -49.38 -7.67 -28.14
N ARG A 571 -50.58 -8.25 -28.14
CA ARG A 571 -51.37 -8.47 -29.38
C ARG A 571 -51.83 -7.17 -30.04
N SER A 572 -52.13 -6.15 -29.25
CA SER A 572 -52.66 -4.87 -29.76
C SER A 572 -51.60 -4.00 -30.47
N LEU A 573 -50.31 -4.27 -30.23
CA LEU A 573 -49.22 -3.47 -30.78
C LEU A 573 -49.00 -3.76 -32.27
N THR A 574 -49.02 -2.70 -33.07
CA THR A 574 -48.60 -2.74 -34.48
C THR A 574 -47.14 -2.33 -34.57
N LEU A 575 -46.24 -3.30 -34.79
CA LEU A 575 -44.79 -3.12 -34.73
C LEU A 575 -44.20 -3.25 -36.14
N SER A 576 -43.06 -2.58 -36.39
CA SER A 576 -42.42 -2.54 -37.72
C SER A 576 -40.95 -2.94 -37.71
N SER A 577 -40.28 -2.91 -36.55
CA SER A 577 -38.91 -3.42 -36.41
C SER A 577 -38.89 -4.94 -36.31
N ALA A 578 -37.94 -5.58 -37.00
CA ALA A 578 -37.74 -7.03 -36.92
C ALA A 578 -37.50 -7.52 -35.47
N GLY A 579 -36.75 -6.75 -34.67
CA GLY A 579 -36.52 -7.08 -33.26
C GLY A 579 -37.76 -6.93 -32.39
N GLU A 580 -38.64 -5.96 -32.70
CA GLU A 580 -39.92 -5.81 -31.99
C GLU A 580 -40.88 -6.97 -32.31
N LEU A 581 -40.96 -7.37 -33.59
CA LEU A 581 -41.78 -8.48 -34.04
C LEU A 581 -41.35 -9.81 -33.40
N LEU A 582 -40.04 -10.06 -33.33
CA LEU A 582 -39.51 -11.25 -32.66
C LEU A 582 -39.87 -11.30 -31.17
N LEU A 583 -39.71 -10.18 -30.45
CA LEU A 583 -40.07 -10.10 -29.03
C LEU A 583 -41.58 -10.28 -28.83
N GLN A 584 -42.41 -9.69 -29.69
CA GLN A 584 -43.86 -9.87 -29.65
C GLN A 584 -44.25 -11.34 -29.84
N GLU A 585 -43.66 -12.03 -30.83
CA GLU A 585 -43.87 -13.45 -31.05
C GLU A 585 -43.48 -14.29 -29.82
N GLN A 586 -42.32 -14.01 -29.22
CA GLN A 586 -41.85 -14.71 -28.02
C GLN A 586 -42.77 -14.50 -26.80
N VAL A 587 -43.32 -13.30 -26.62
CA VAL A 587 -44.29 -13.01 -25.54
C VAL A 587 -45.60 -13.80 -25.76
N LEU A 588 -46.05 -13.91 -27.02
CA LEU A 588 -47.33 -14.54 -27.36
C LEU A 588 -47.26 -16.06 -27.52
N SER A 589 -46.07 -16.61 -27.77
CA SER A 589 -45.87 -18.05 -27.91
C SER A 589 -46.31 -18.81 -26.65
N GLU A 590 -46.94 -19.98 -26.84
CA GLU A 590 -47.25 -20.92 -25.76
C GLU A 590 -46.27 -22.10 -25.70
N ALA A 591 -45.25 -22.10 -26.57
CA ALA A 591 -44.23 -23.15 -26.59
C ALA A 591 -43.40 -23.15 -25.28
N GLU A 592 -43.09 -24.33 -24.76
CA GLU A 592 -42.16 -24.51 -23.64
C GLU A 592 -40.78 -23.95 -24.02
N GLU A 593 -40.16 -23.20 -23.11
CA GLU A 593 -38.83 -22.65 -23.35
C GLU A 593 -37.80 -23.76 -23.39
N ALA A 594 -37.02 -23.76 -24.46
CA ALA A 594 -35.91 -24.66 -24.64
C ALA A 594 -34.86 -24.48 -23.53
N THR A 595 -34.42 -25.58 -22.94
CA THR A 595 -33.55 -25.59 -21.75
C THR A 595 -32.13 -26.01 -22.11
N LEU A 596 -31.15 -25.75 -21.23
CA LEU A 596 -29.81 -26.33 -21.44
C LEU A 596 -29.84 -27.86 -21.36
N GLU A 597 -30.83 -28.44 -20.67
CA GLU A 597 -30.99 -29.90 -20.56
C GLU A 597 -31.45 -30.55 -21.88
N ASP A 598 -32.29 -29.88 -22.66
CA ASP A 598 -32.72 -30.33 -24.00
C ASP A 598 -31.85 -29.78 -25.15
N GLY A 599 -30.72 -29.17 -24.80
CA GLY A 599 -29.80 -28.58 -25.77
C GLY A 599 -30.39 -27.40 -26.52
N LEU A 600 -31.20 -26.58 -25.87
CA LEU A 600 -31.93 -25.47 -26.49
C LEU A 600 -32.89 -25.97 -27.58
N GLY A 601 -33.56 -27.09 -27.33
CA GLY A 601 -34.61 -27.67 -28.15
C GLY A 601 -34.07 -28.49 -29.32
N LEU A 602 -32.75 -28.69 -29.36
CA LEU A 602 -32.06 -29.41 -30.42
C LEU A 602 -32.16 -30.93 -30.26
N PHE A 603 -32.44 -31.43 -29.05
CA PHE A 603 -32.63 -32.86 -28.82
C PHE A 603 -33.55 -33.14 -27.64
N ASP A 604 -33.97 -34.40 -27.52
CA ASP A 604 -34.79 -34.89 -26.41
C ASP A 604 -33.86 -35.50 -25.33
N PRO A 605 -33.73 -34.90 -24.13
CA PRO A 605 -32.81 -35.39 -23.10
C PRO A 605 -33.14 -36.81 -22.65
N ALA A 606 -34.41 -37.24 -22.75
CA ALA A 606 -34.81 -38.61 -22.43
C ALA A 606 -34.27 -39.65 -23.43
N LYS A 607 -33.78 -39.21 -24.60
CA LYS A 607 -33.19 -40.06 -25.65
C LYS A 607 -31.66 -40.06 -25.62
N LEU A 608 -31.02 -39.31 -24.71
CA LEU A 608 -29.58 -39.34 -24.55
C LEU A 608 -29.11 -40.63 -23.87
N ALA A 609 -28.02 -41.21 -24.37
CA ALA A 609 -27.35 -42.32 -23.70
C ALA A 609 -26.77 -41.84 -22.36
N LYS A 610 -26.93 -42.62 -21.29
CA LYS A 610 -26.33 -42.32 -19.98
C LYS A 610 -24.81 -42.19 -20.12
N LEU A 611 -24.29 -40.99 -19.83
CA LEU A 611 -22.84 -40.77 -19.75
C LEU A 611 -22.25 -41.55 -18.57
N PRO A 612 -21.06 -42.16 -18.72
CA PRO A 612 -20.36 -42.80 -17.62
C PRO A 612 -19.96 -41.76 -16.56
N GLU A 613 -19.92 -42.15 -15.28
CA GLU A 613 -19.44 -41.28 -14.20
C GLU A 613 -18.00 -40.82 -14.49
N LEU A 614 -17.83 -39.52 -14.68
CA LEU A 614 -16.52 -38.90 -14.81
C LEU A 614 -15.90 -38.72 -13.43
N GLN A 615 -14.80 -39.41 -13.15
CA GLN A 615 -14.01 -39.16 -11.95
C GLN A 615 -13.19 -37.88 -12.11
N ALA A 616 -13.43 -36.91 -11.22
CA ALA A 616 -12.65 -35.67 -11.17
C ALA A 616 -11.17 -35.97 -10.95
N ARG A 617 -10.31 -35.54 -11.88
CA ARG A 617 -8.86 -35.47 -11.67
C ARG A 617 -8.49 -34.06 -11.24
N ALA A 618 -7.89 -33.94 -10.07
CA ALA A 618 -7.31 -32.68 -9.60
C ALA A 618 -6.12 -32.31 -10.52
N LEU A 619 -6.36 -31.44 -11.49
CA LEU A 619 -5.29 -30.77 -12.23
C LEU A 619 -4.91 -29.51 -11.47
N ALA A 620 -3.64 -29.37 -11.11
CA ALA A 620 -3.10 -28.13 -10.57
C ALA A 620 -3.26 -27.04 -11.63
N ALA A 621 -4.16 -26.08 -11.40
CA ALA A 621 -4.40 -24.97 -12.30
C ALA A 621 -3.15 -24.07 -12.34
N GLY A 622 -2.28 -24.31 -13.32
CA GLY A 622 -1.22 -23.37 -13.67
C GLY A 622 -1.81 -22.13 -14.35
N ASN A 623 -1.06 -21.02 -14.33
CA ASN A 623 -1.44 -19.72 -14.91
C ASN A 623 -1.96 -19.77 -16.36
N ILE A 624 -1.63 -20.81 -17.13
CA ILE A 624 -2.11 -21.02 -18.49
C ILE A 624 -3.59 -21.44 -18.53
N SER A 625 -4.06 -22.25 -17.58
CA SER A 625 -5.46 -22.67 -17.51
C SER A 625 -6.38 -21.50 -17.21
N VAL A 626 -5.97 -20.60 -16.32
CA VAL A 626 -6.70 -19.35 -16.04
C VAL A 626 -6.73 -18.47 -17.28
N LYS A 627 -5.59 -18.27 -17.97
CA LYS A 627 -5.55 -17.49 -19.21
C LYS A 627 -6.43 -18.05 -20.33
N LEU A 628 -6.46 -19.37 -20.50
CA LEU A 628 -7.32 -20.02 -21.49
C LEU A 628 -8.81 -19.86 -21.16
N LEU A 629 -9.17 -19.99 -19.87
CA LEU A 629 -10.54 -19.79 -19.43
C LEU A 629 -10.96 -18.32 -19.58
N THR A 630 -10.09 -17.37 -19.25
CA THR A 630 -10.34 -15.94 -19.46
C THR A 630 -10.47 -15.60 -20.94
N ALA A 631 -9.61 -16.13 -21.80
CA ALA A 631 -9.70 -15.91 -23.25
C ALA A 631 -10.97 -16.53 -23.85
N LEU A 632 -11.41 -17.69 -23.35
CA LEU A 632 -12.65 -18.32 -23.77
C LEU A 632 -13.87 -17.50 -23.30
N ASP A 633 -13.85 -16.99 -22.07
CA ASP A 633 -14.89 -16.11 -21.53
C ASP A 633 -14.99 -14.81 -22.35
N GLU A 634 -13.85 -14.18 -22.67
CA GLU A 634 -13.80 -13.00 -23.55
C GLU A 634 -14.36 -13.28 -24.95
N LEU A 635 -14.02 -14.42 -25.54
CA LEU A 635 -14.51 -14.82 -26.87
C LEU A 635 -16.03 -15.05 -26.86
N ILE A 636 -16.55 -15.73 -25.83
CA ILE A 636 -18.00 -15.90 -25.65
C ILE A 636 -18.66 -14.54 -25.47
N HIS A 637 -18.07 -13.66 -24.65
CA HIS A 637 -18.61 -12.33 -24.41
C HIS A 637 -18.65 -11.47 -25.68
N GLN A 638 -17.62 -11.58 -26.53
CA GLN A 638 -17.50 -10.88 -27.80
C GLN A 638 -18.54 -11.35 -28.83
N HIS A 639 -18.89 -12.64 -28.83
CA HIS A 639 -19.75 -13.23 -29.84
C HIS A 639 -21.17 -13.58 -29.36
N ARG A 640 -21.53 -13.29 -28.11
CA ARG A 640 -22.80 -13.72 -27.50
C ARG A 640 -24.09 -13.25 -28.20
N GLU A 641 -24.01 -12.21 -29.02
CA GLU A 641 -25.15 -11.69 -29.81
C GLU A 641 -24.99 -11.92 -31.31
N THR A 642 -23.99 -12.68 -31.73
CA THR A 642 -23.82 -13.07 -33.14
C THR A 642 -24.93 -14.06 -33.48
N PRO A 643 -25.87 -13.72 -34.37
CA PRO A 643 -26.93 -14.65 -34.75
C PRO A 643 -26.31 -15.82 -35.47
N ILE A 644 -26.57 -17.05 -35.00
CA ILE A 644 -26.19 -18.25 -35.72
C ILE A 644 -27.32 -18.49 -36.74
N PRO A 645 -27.08 -18.35 -38.06
CA PRO A 645 -28.08 -18.69 -39.04
C PRO A 645 -28.32 -20.19 -38.99
N VAL A 646 -29.57 -20.59 -38.79
CA VAL A 646 -30.02 -21.99 -38.81
C VAL A 646 -30.21 -22.46 -40.25
#